data_AF-A0A7X8VWX4-F1
#
_entry.id   AF-A0A7X8VWX4-F1
#
_cell.length_a   1.000
_cell.length_b   1.000
_cell.length_c   1.000
_cell.angle_alpha   90.00
_cell.angle_beta   90.00
_cell.angle_gamma   90.00
#
_symmetry.space_group_name_H-M   'P 1'
#
loop_
_entity.id
_entity.type
_entity.pdbx_description
1 polymer ?
#
loop_
_entity_poly.entity_id
_entity_poly.type
_entity_poly.pdbx_seq_one_letter_code
_entity_poly.pdbx_strand_id
1 'polypeptide(L)'
;MTKQSCKFFSIFIFFSCLFHLPLPAAPSITAVALVQGTSMVRNFNSAATLTWTIRNPDPTPAELTLQLEPEGSHGGAIYTQQITLGPKSTLNGRSPVVISDSERYLVSLIQNNARIDKSDIILRDGQRNRLQIALVTDYDDIAGYSNIAKEEGLARRVSFHNFRQAGVPEHYSGFRDFPLLLLLRPNLASYKFSQMQAILDYVQRGGCVVIGDAETALSLQDTPLAALLPYQPVAKKYFHGFASARQALQLPPQNNPQRDANGDLLPPRQQEFLEVLTPDNSRVLLQQAGRPAICLQRVGLGSSLGLCFDPFFLSHHDQDCRIPLWDIIIRYSNYCPENHCPDATKAVNTTLQHLQGYSIPPISAIMQIFWLYVLSGAFILILFFHFRRPALAWGVLCLSSVFFTAAIFIKARNVAAGQSERSFTAVTAGLWQGSDAMRWGTGNFFSLADCRPTVSADIMRTFFSPQGLSVSHEGGTALAPSPLRLTYTRELLSLERMSLQQYRPRTLCWENISANYGQDSCALPMLQFTSRGFDLRPWPLPEAKKNIQRAVLALPAAVMPLRIENGVITGLSPDSGVEADVAFLSALDCIRTMRLPHPTLCLITPIQMPAWKEFTIQDGGNTFSGYDYHLDLLPVSCGELPEKFTLPPAFCSLDIPSRSLLRQNYKCGEFTAVFLQEHSNVLMPIDFDLYPLADYSQCKRISIELDVSNPSGKANFELELQDLSGKALPPASRHGNTWVFETAGLPMVSPQLNKFRANLRVSGTGTPGDVASGTLSQRVNFWKILALNVTLHN
;
A
#
# COMPACT_ATOMS: atom_id res chain seq x y z
N MET A 1 -52.87 -64.67 -29.37
CA MET A 1 -52.49 -63.97 -28.12
C MET A 1 -52.17 -62.52 -28.44
N THR A 2 -53.18 -61.68 -28.65
CA THR A 2 -52.99 -60.30 -29.16
C THR A 2 -54.14 -59.41 -28.73
N LYS A 3 -54.24 -59.12 -27.43
CA LYS A 3 -55.09 -58.04 -26.88
C LYS A 3 -54.54 -57.44 -25.57
N GLN A 4 -53.60 -58.10 -24.87
CA GLN A 4 -52.92 -57.54 -23.71
C GLN A 4 -51.74 -56.60 -24.07
N SER A 5 -51.04 -56.83 -25.18
CA SER A 5 -49.88 -56.01 -25.57
C SER A 5 -50.24 -54.58 -26.00
N CYS A 6 -51.43 -54.34 -26.58
CA CYS A 6 -51.84 -52.99 -26.98
C CYS A 6 -52.24 -52.08 -25.80
N LYS A 7 -52.69 -52.65 -24.67
CA LYS A 7 -52.99 -51.86 -23.46
C LYS A 7 -51.70 -51.44 -22.75
N PHE A 8 -50.70 -52.33 -22.70
CA PHE A 8 -49.38 -51.97 -22.15
C PHE A 8 -48.67 -50.92 -23.00
N PHE A 9 -48.73 -51.01 -24.34
CA PHE A 9 -48.09 -50.03 -25.22
C PHE A 9 -48.75 -48.65 -25.13
N SER A 10 -50.08 -48.59 -24.99
CA SER A 10 -50.80 -47.31 -24.82
C SER A 10 -50.54 -46.69 -23.44
N ILE A 11 -50.43 -47.49 -22.37
CA ILE A 11 -50.06 -46.98 -21.03
C ILE A 11 -48.60 -46.50 -21.02
N PHE A 12 -47.69 -47.19 -21.72
CA PHE A 12 -46.28 -46.78 -21.80
C PHE A 12 -46.10 -45.49 -22.63
N ILE A 13 -46.85 -45.31 -23.72
CA ILE A 13 -46.85 -44.04 -24.47
C ILE A 13 -47.51 -42.92 -23.66
N PHE A 14 -48.59 -43.20 -22.91
CA PHE A 14 -49.22 -42.21 -22.04
C PHE A 14 -48.30 -41.81 -20.87
N PHE A 15 -47.56 -42.76 -20.28
CA PHE A 15 -46.53 -42.49 -19.28
C PHE A 15 -45.33 -41.73 -19.87
N SER A 16 -44.83 -42.12 -21.06
CA SER A 16 -43.73 -41.40 -21.73
C SER A 16 -44.11 -39.99 -22.17
N CYS A 17 -45.37 -39.73 -22.53
CA CYS A 17 -45.85 -38.38 -22.82
C CYS A 17 -46.13 -37.55 -21.55
N LEU A 18 -46.52 -38.18 -20.43
CA LEU A 18 -46.68 -37.50 -19.13
C LEU A 18 -45.33 -37.16 -18.46
N PHE A 19 -44.25 -37.89 -18.78
CA PHE A 19 -42.91 -37.62 -18.28
C PHE A 19 -42.07 -36.67 -19.15
N HIS A 20 -42.63 -36.11 -20.22
CA HIS A 20 -42.09 -34.91 -20.88
C HIS A 20 -42.53 -33.61 -20.17
N LEU A 21 -42.57 -33.63 -18.84
CA LEU A 21 -42.41 -32.39 -18.08
C LEU A 21 -40.97 -31.93 -18.33
N PRO A 22 -40.73 -30.71 -18.84
CA PRO A 22 -39.38 -30.21 -18.97
C PRO A 22 -38.73 -30.29 -17.59
N LEU A 23 -37.67 -31.09 -17.47
CA LEU A 23 -36.86 -31.12 -16.25
C LEU A 23 -36.55 -29.66 -15.89
N PRO A 24 -36.91 -29.21 -14.67
CA PRO A 24 -36.69 -27.82 -14.26
C PRO A 24 -35.21 -27.53 -14.43
N ALA A 25 -34.89 -26.64 -15.37
CA ALA A 25 -33.52 -26.26 -15.65
C ALA A 25 -33.09 -25.27 -14.56
N ALA A 26 -32.03 -25.60 -13.84
CA ALA A 26 -31.55 -24.79 -12.74
C ALA A 26 -31.10 -23.40 -13.23
N PRO A 27 -31.30 -22.33 -12.41
CA PRO A 27 -30.73 -21.03 -12.71
C PRO A 27 -29.21 -21.09 -12.86
N SER A 28 -28.66 -20.32 -13.80
CA SER A 28 -27.22 -20.30 -14.06
C SER A 28 -26.67 -18.90 -14.29
N ILE A 29 -25.37 -18.75 -14.01
CA ILE A 29 -24.58 -17.55 -14.26
C ILE A 29 -24.16 -17.59 -15.73
N THR A 30 -24.65 -16.64 -16.54
CA THR A 30 -24.29 -16.57 -17.96
C THR A 30 -23.12 -15.65 -18.23
N ALA A 31 -22.93 -14.63 -17.38
CA ALA A 31 -21.78 -13.74 -17.42
C ALA A 31 -21.46 -13.26 -16.01
N VAL A 32 -20.17 -13.21 -15.68
CA VAL A 32 -19.69 -12.54 -14.47
C VAL A 32 -18.34 -11.91 -14.75
N ALA A 33 -18.11 -10.73 -14.19
CA ALA A 33 -16.81 -10.07 -14.24
C ALA A 33 -16.60 -9.18 -13.02
N LEU A 34 -15.34 -9.07 -12.59
CA LEU A 34 -14.88 -8.05 -11.66
C LEU A 34 -14.16 -6.97 -12.47
N VAL A 35 -14.68 -5.75 -12.39
CA VAL A 35 -14.28 -4.63 -13.26
C VAL A 35 -13.75 -3.46 -12.44
N GLN A 36 -12.61 -2.92 -12.88
CA GLN A 36 -11.96 -1.69 -12.40
C GLN A 36 -11.57 -0.85 -13.62
N GLY A 37 -12.56 -0.20 -14.24
CA GLY A 37 -12.39 0.32 -15.59
C GLY A 37 -12.12 -0.79 -16.61
N THR A 38 -11.71 -0.43 -17.83
CA THR A 38 -11.60 -1.38 -18.95
C THR A 38 -10.26 -2.12 -19.04
N SER A 39 -9.31 -1.89 -18.13
CA SER A 39 -8.00 -2.56 -18.17
C SER A 39 -8.09 -4.04 -17.80
N MET A 40 -7.20 -4.87 -18.34
CA MET A 40 -7.00 -6.26 -17.87
C MET A 40 -6.16 -6.31 -16.58
N VAL A 41 -5.51 -5.20 -16.24
CA VAL A 41 -4.69 -5.06 -15.04
C VAL A 41 -5.58 -4.61 -13.88
N ARG A 42 -5.45 -5.23 -12.70
CA ARG A 42 -6.24 -4.89 -11.53
C ARG A 42 -5.32 -4.58 -10.35
N ASN A 43 -5.66 -3.56 -9.59
CA ASN A 43 -4.97 -3.28 -8.33
C ASN A 43 -5.56 -4.23 -7.27
N PHE A 44 -4.77 -4.78 -6.36
CA PHE A 44 -5.31 -5.53 -5.23
C PHE A 44 -5.71 -4.60 -4.07
N ASN A 45 -6.57 -5.08 -3.16
CA ASN A 45 -7.08 -4.31 -2.00
C ASN A 45 -7.80 -3.01 -2.39
N SER A 46 -8.65 -3.11 -3.39
CA SER A 46 -9.15 -1.97 -4.17
C SER A 46 -10.64 -2.10 -4.42
N ALA A 47 -11.30 -0.98 -4.67
CA ALA A 47 -12.72 -1.01 -5.02
C ALA A 47 -12.89 -1.53 -6.46
N ALA A 48 -13.83 -2.44 -6.65
CA ALA A 48 -14.20 -2.99 -7.95
C ALA A 48 -15.71 -3.06 -8.09
N THR A 49 -16.18 -3.25 -9.32
CA THR A 49 -17.59 -3.52 -9.62
C THR A 49 -17.74 -4.97 -10.04
N LEU A 50 -18.52 -5.73 -9.27
CA LEU A 50 -18.98 -7.05 -9.67
C LEU A 50 -20.16 -6.88 -10.62
N THR A 51 -20.00 -7.26 -11.88
CA THR A 51 -21.07 -7.30 -12.87
C THR A 51 -21.49 -8.75 -13.09
N TRP A 52 -22.78 -9.03 -13.09
CA TRP A 52 -23.31 -10.38 -13.24
C TRP A 52 -24.59 -10.41 -14.06
N THR A 53 -24.77 -11.51 -14.79
CA THR A 53 -26.01 -11.87 -15.49
C THR A 53 -26.40 -13.27 -15.07
N ILE A 54 -27.61 -13.41 -14.53
CA ILE A 54 -28.18 -14.68 -14.09
C ILE A 54 -29.42 -14.95 -14.93
N ARG A 55 -29.55 -16.17 -15.44
CA ARG A 55 -30.71 -16.61 -16.22
C ARG A 55 -31.48 -17.67 -15.44
N ASN A 56 -32.78 -17.48 -15.29
CA ASN A 56 -33.70 -18.51 -14.83
C ASN A 56 -34.48 -19.06 -16.05
N PRO A 57 -34.14 -20.27 -16.55
CA PRO A 57 -34.88 -20.90 -17.64
C PRO A 57 -36.19 -21.56 -17.19
N ASP A 58 -36.41 -21.71 -15.88
CA ASP A 58 -37.57 -22.38 -15.29
C ASP A 58 -38.85 -21.53 -15.41
N PRO A 59 -40.03 -22.14 -15.69
CA PRO A 59 -41.33 -21.47 -15.59
C PRO A 59 -41.75 -21.05 -14.17
N THR A 60 -40.98 -21.37 -13.14
CA THR A 60 -41.22 -20.95 -11.75
C THR A 60 -40.20 -19.91 -11.27
N PRO A 61 -40.58 -19.00 -10.35
CA PRO A 61 -39.63 -18.07 -9.75
C PRO A 61 -38.63 -18.78 -8.84
N ALA A 62 -37.40 -18.30 -8.79
CA ALA A 62 -36.34 -18.86 -7.97
C ALA A 62 -35.78 -17.81 -6.99
N GLU A 63 -35.59 -18.22 -5.74
CA GLU A 63 -34.86 -17.46 -4.72
C GLU A 63 -33.43 -17.97 -4.64
N LEU A 64 -32.47 -17.09 -4.86
CA LEU A 64 -31.06 -17.42 -5.02
C LEU A 64 -30.21 -16.51 -4.14
N THR A 65 -29.08 -17.03 -3.69
CA THR A 65 -28.04 -16.24 -3.04
C THR A 65 -26.81 -16.21 -3.93
N LEU A 66 -26.41 -15.01 -4.37
CA LEU A 66 -25.18 -14.76 -5.10
C LEU A 66 -24.06 -14.44 -4.10
N GLN A 67 -22.96 -15.18 -4.17
CA GLN A 67 -21.85 -15.11 -3.22
C GLN A 67 -20.50 -14.98 -3.94
N LEU A 68 -19.65 -14.05 -3.50
CA LEU A 68 -18.27 -13.88 -3.99
C LEU A 68 -17.28 -14.26 -2.89
N GLU A 69 -16.35 -15.16 -3.20
CA GLU A 69 -15.35 -15.70 -2.26
C GLU A 69 -13.94 -15.63 -2.87
N PRO A 70 -12.92 -15.12 -2.16
CA PRO A 70 -11.53 -15.26 -2.58
C PRO A 70 -11.02 -16.70 -2.33
N GLU A 71 -10.28 -17.27 -3.28
CA GLU A 71 -9.62 -18.57 -3.12
C GLU A 71 -8.42 -18.46 -2.17
N GLY A 72 -8.33 -19.35 -1.17
CA GLY A 72 -7.11 -19.50 -0.35
C GLY A 72 -7.05 -18.74 0.98
N SER A 73 -8.08 -17.98 1.38
CA SER A 73 -8.10 -17.31 2.69
C SER A 73 -9.16 -17.88 3.64
N HIS A 74 -8.95 -17.80 4.95
CA HIS A 74 -9.96 -18.09 5.98
C HIS A 74 -11.09 -17.03 6.07
N GLY A 75 -11.13 -16.09 5.11
CA GLY A 75 -12.18 -15.09 5.01
C GLY A 75 -13.41 -15.68 4.34
N GLY A 76 -14.56 -15.57 5.00
CA GLY A 76 -15.85 -15.88 4.39
C GLY A 76 -16.17 -14.97 3.19
N ALA A 77 -17.38 -15.10 2.64
CA ALA A 77 -17.82 -14.28 1.51
C ALA A 77 -17.60 -12.78 1.71
N ILE A 78 -16.93 -12.16 0.74
CA ILE A 78 -16.74 -10.70 0.69
C ILE A 78 -17.99 -9.98 0.15
N TYR A 79 -18.87 -10.72 -0.53
CA TYR A 79 -20.14 -10.22 -1.03
C TYR A 79 -21.22 -11.29 -0.94
N THR A 80 -22.42 -10.90 -0.50
CA THR A 80 -23.59 -11.79 -0.49
C THR A 80 -24.86 -11.01 -0.78
N GLN A 81 -25.62 -11.45 -1.78
CA GLN A 81 -26.90 -10.84 -2.13
C GLN A 81 -27.98 -11.89 -2.36
N GLN A 82 -29.13 -11.70 -1.73
CA GLN A 82 -30.33 -12.46 -2.05
C GLN A 82 -31.03 -11.86 -3.27
N ILE A 83 -31.36 -12.71 -4.23
CA ILE A 83 -31.92 -12.36 -5.53
C ILE A 83 -33.19 -13.19 -5.75
N THR A 84 -34.24 -12.53 -6.22
CA THR A 84 -35.45 -13.19 -6.71
C THR A 84 -35.47 -13.09 -8.22
N LEU A 85 -35.43 -14.22 -8.92
CA LEU A 85 -35.62 -14.26 -10.36
C LEU A 85 -37.03 -14.69 -10.70
N GLY A 86 -37.70 -13.90 -11.55
CA GLY A 86 -38.99 -14.27 -12.11
C GLY A 86 -38.89 -15.49 -13.04
N PRO A 87 -40.04 -16.08 -13.40
CA PRO A 87 -40.07 -17.22 -14.32
C PRO A 87 -39.57 -16.81 -15.72
N LYS A 88 -38.75 -17.66 -16.36
CA LYS A 88 -38.16 -17.45 -17.70
C LYS A 88 -37.50 -16.08 -17.88
N SER A 89 -36.85 -15.56 -16.84
CA SER A 89 -36.29 -14.22 -16.82
C SER A 89 -34.76 -14.23 -16.82
N THR A 90 -34.19 -13.10 -17.23
CA THR A 90 -32.75 -12.82 -17.08
C THR A 90 -32.61 -11.57 -16.25
N LEU A 91 -31.75 -11.62 -15.24
CA LEU A 91 -31.46 -10.49 -14.37
C LEU A 91 -30.00 -10.08 -14.55
N ASN A 92 -29.80 -8.80 -14.84
CA ASN A 92 -28.49 -8.16 -14.87
C ASN A 92 -28.33 -7.33 -13.61
N GLY A 93 -27.15 -7.41 -12.99
CA GLY A 93 -26.85 -6.62 -11.81
C GLY A 93 -25.41 -6.15 -11.78
N ARG A 94 -25.20 -5.11 -10.98
CA ARG A 94 -23.89 -4.51 -10.72
C ARG A 94 -23.82 -4.13 -9.25
N SER A 95 -22.73 -4.51 -8.59
CA SER A 95 -22.54 -4.23 -7.17
C SER A 95 -21.12 -3.79 -6.88
N PRO A 96 -20.93 -2.75 -6.05
CA PRO A 96 -19.59 -2.40 -5.58
C PRO A 96 -19.09 -3.47 -4.62
N VAL A 97 -17.82 -3.87 -4.78
CA VAL A 97 -17.13 -4.82 -3.91
C VAL A 97 -15.71 -4.32 -3.66
N VAL A 98 -15.08 -4.80 -2.58
CA VAL A 98 -13.65 -4.59 -2.34
C VAL A 98 -12.94 -5.91 -2.57
N ILE A 99 -12.06 -5.96 -3.57
CA ILE A 99 -11.27 -7.16 -3.86
C ILE A 99 -10.05 -7.20 -2.94
N SER A 100 -9.75 -8.38 -2.40
CA SER A 100 -8.52 -8.65 -1.65
C SER A 100 -7.33 -8.91 -2.59
N ASP A 101 -6.22 -9.37 -2.05
CA ASP A 101 -5.00 -9.81 -2.74
C ASP A 101 -5.11 -11.18 -3.43
N SER A 102 -6.31 -11.75 -3.52
CA SER A 102 -6.50 -13.04 -4.20
C SER A 102 -6.42 -12.89 -5.72
N GLU A 103 -5.64 -13.75 -6.37
CA GLU A 103 -5.61 -13.87 -7.84
C GLU A 103 -6.86 -14.58 -8.39
N ARG A 104 -7.61 -15.30 -7.55
CA ARG A 104 -8.81 -16.05 -7.97
C ARG A 104 -9.98 -15.81 -7.04
N TYR A 105 -11.13 -15.53 -7.64
CA TYR A 105 -12.41 -15.37 -6.97
C TYR A 105 -13.40 -16.38 -7.51
N LEU A 106 -14.19 -16.92 -6.61
CA LEU A 106 -15.30 -17.79 -6.92
C LEU A 106 -16.61 -17.05 -6.75
N VAL A 107 -17.40 -16.99 -7.81
CA VAL A 107 -18.78 -16.51 -7.77
C VAL A 107 -19.68 -17.73 -7.73
N SER A 108 -20.44 -17.88 -6.65
CA SER A 108 -21.32 -19.02 -6.42
C SER A 108 -22.77 -18.58 -6.41
N LEU A 109 -23.62 -19.37 -7.06
CA LEU A 109 -25.07 -19.28 -6.95
C LEU A 109 -25.55 -20.38 -6.00
N ILE A 110 -26.27 -19.99 -4.94
CA ILE A 110 -26.73 -20.91 -3.89
C ILE A 110 -28.26 -20.87 -3.83
N GLN A 111 -28.89 -22.05 -3.81
CA GLN A 111 -30.33 -22.23 -3.64
C GLN A 111 -30.54 -23.31 -2.58
N ASN A 112 -31.41 -23.06 -1.59
CA ASN A 112 -31.69 -24.00 -0.49
C ASN A 112 -30.41 -24.51 0.22
N ASN A 113 -29.44 -23.62 0.48
CA ASN A 113 -28.12 -23.92 1.06
C ASN A 113 -27.22 -24.88 0.24
N ALA A 114 -27.60 -25.21 -0.99
CA ALA A 114 -26.76 -25.96 -1.92
C ALA A 114 -26.24 -25.02 -3.02
N ARG A 115 -24.94 -25.14 -3.35
CA ARG A 115 -24.35 -24.43 -4.50
C ARG A 115 -24.83 -25.10 -5.79
N ILE A 116 -25.56 -24.36 -6.61
CA ILE A 116 -26.15 -24.86 -7.85
C ILE A 116 -25.33 -24.51 -9.10
N ASP A 117 -24.60 -23.40 -9.05
CA ASP A 117 -23.71 -22.98 -10.12
C ASP A 117 -22.49 -22.22 -9.57
N LYS A 118 -21.40 -22.21 -10.34
CA LYS A 118 -20.18 -21.48 -10.00
C LYS A 118 -19.47 -20.95 -11.23
N SER A 119 -18.83 -19.79 -11.08
CA SER A 119 -17.95 -19.21 -12.09
C SER A 119 -16.68 -18.69 -11.43
N ASP A 120 -15.55 -18.90 -12.08
CA ASP A 120 -14.23 -18.46 -11.62
C ASP A 120 -13.86 -17.14 -12.29
N ILE A 121 -13.36 -16.20 -11.49
CA ILE A 121 -12.76 -14.96 -11.97
C ILE A 121 -11.30 -14.97 -11.59
N ILE A 122 -10.42 -14.89 -12.59
CA ILE A 122 -8.98 -14.77 -12.40
C ILE A 122 -8.58 -13.32 -12.59
N LEU A 123 -7.98 -12.73 -11.58
CA LEU A 123 -7.39 -11.40 -11.63
C LEU A 123 -5.88 -11.50 -11.85
N ARG A 124 -5.31 -10.53 -12.56
CA ARG A 124 -3.86 -10.37 -12.72
C ARG A 124 -3.43 -9.13 -11.93
N ASP A 125 -2.41 -9.29 -11.09
CA ASP A 125 -1.82 -8.17 -10.34
C ASP A 125 -1.33 -7.07 -11.28
N GLY A 126 -1.49 -5.84 -10.84
CA GLY A 126 -0.90 -4.68 -11.47
C GLY A 126 0.57 -4.52 -11.16
N GLN A 127 1.31 -3.96 -12.12
CA GLN A 127 2.66 -3.51 -11.85
C GLN A 127 2.59 -2.27 -10.95
N ARG A 128 2.88 -2.45 -9.65
CA ARG A 128 2.80 -1.42 -8.61
C ARG A 128 3.78 -0.26 -8.83
N ASN A 129 4.86 -0.50 -9.57
CA ASN A 129 5.90 0.50 -9.83
C ASN A 129 5.53 1.50 -10.94
N ARG A 130 4.26 1.53 -11.40
CA ARG A 130 3.78 2.47 -12.44
C ARG A 130 2.67 3.35 -11.91
N LEU A 131 2.63 4.60 -12.37
CA LEU A 131 1.52 5.52 -12.16
C LEU A 131 0.28 4.98 -12.86
N GLN A 132 -0.69 4.56 -12.05
CA GLN A 132 -2.01 4.12 -12.54
C GLN A 132 -2.88 5.35 -12.80
N ILE A 133 -3.12 5.67 -14.08
CA ILE A 133 -3.97 6.78 -14.50
C ILE A 133 -5.37 6.26 -14.83
N ALA A 134 -6.38 6.76 -14.14
CA ALA A 134 -7.78 6.58 -14.54
C ALA A 134 -8.13 7.59 -15.63
N LEU A 135 -8.27 7.15 -16.88
CA LEU A 135 -8.66 7.99 -18.01
C LEU A 135 -10.18 7.94 -18.18
N VAL A 136 -10.87 8.99 -17.75
CA VAL A 136 -12.32 9.12 -17.93
C VAL A 136 -12.59 9.79 -19.28
N THR A 137 -13.11 9.01 -20.22
CA THR A 137 -13.33 9.45 -21.59
C THR A 137 -14.47 8.67 -22.23
N ASP A 138 -15.30 9.36 -22.99
CA ASP A 138 -16.31 8.75 -23.86
C ASP A 138 -15.92 8.90 -25.34
N TYR A 139 -14.67 9.28 -25.60
CA TYR A 139 -14.12 9.46 -26.94
C TYR A 139 -13.49 8.16 -27.43
N ASP A 140 -13.88 7.70 -28.62
CA ASP A 140 -13.48 6.40 -29.15
C ASP A 140 -12.02 6.35 -29.63
N ASP A 141 -11.51 7.45 -30.20
CA ASP A 141 -10.20 7.49 -30.88
C ASP A 141 -9.25 8.55 -30.28
N ILE A 142 -8.55 8.19 -29.20
CA ILE A 142 -7.52 9.06 -28.61
C ILE A 142 -6.22 8.90 -29.41
N ALA A 143 -6.02 9.77 -30.41
CA ALA A 143 -4.79 9.83 -31.19
C ALA A 143 -3.57 10.07 -30.28
N GLY A 144 -2.54 9.20 -30.38
CA GLY A 144 -1.32 9.31 -29.57
C GLY A 144 -1.27 8.46 -28.31
N TYR A 145 -2.39 7.91 -27.84
CA TYR A 145 -2.44 7.01 -26.68
C TYR A 145 -1.45 5.84 -26.83
N SER A 146 -1.46 5.19 -28.00
CA SER A 146 -0.58 4.06 -28.29
C SER A 146 0.90 4.44 -28.39
N ASN A 147 1.22 5.71 -28.67
CA ASN A 147 2.60 6.19 -28.74
C ASN A 147 3.19 6.36 -27.34
N ILE A 148 2.42 6.88 -26.39
CA ILE A 148 2.84 6.98 -24.99
C ILE A 148 3.05 5.58 -24.39
N ALA A 149 2.16 4.64 -24.71
CA ALA A 149 2.27 3.26 -24.26
C ALA A 149 3.47 2.49 -24.84
N LYS A 150 4.04 2.95 -25.98
CA LYS A 150 5.19 2.32 -26.66
C LYS A 150 6.53 3.01 -26.33
N GLU A 151 6.50 4.24 -25.83
CA GLU A 151 7.71 4.99 -25.47
C GLU A 151 8.41 4.36 -24.27
N GLU A 152 9.64 3.85 -24.43
CA GLU A 152 10.30 3.03 -23.40
C GLU A 152 10.44 3.76 -22.04
N GLY A 153 10.72 5.06 -22.06
CA GLY A 153 10.82 5.89 -20.85
C GLY A 153 9.51 6.09 -20.10
N LEU A 154 8.37 6.21 -20.81
CA LEU A 154 7.06 6.45 -20.20
C LEU A 154 6.28 5.15 -19.95
N ALA A 155 6.43 4.15 -20.82
CA ALA A 155 5.79 2.84 -20.69
C ALA A 155 6.20 2.10 -19.42
N ARG A 156 7.42 2.34 -18.92
CA ARG A 156 7.90 1.83 -17.62
C ARG A 156 7.36 2.62 -16.43
N ARG A 157 6.83 3.84 -16.62
CA ARG A 157 6.41 4.76 -15.56
C ARG A 157 4.90 4.92 -15.43
N VAL A 158 4.12 4.68 -16.48
CA VAL A 158 2.69 4.98 -16.53
C VAL A 158 1.88 3.79 -17.07
N SER A 159 0.67 3.62 -16.56
CA SER A 159 -0.35 2.72 -17.10
C SER A 159 -1.74 3.34 -17.03
N PHE A 160 -2.52 3.19 -18.10
CA PHE A 160 -3.85 3.79 -18.21
C PHE A 160 -4.96 2.77 -17.99
N HIS A 161 -6.03 3.22 -17.35
CA HIS A 161 -7.28 2.49 -17.15
C HIS A 161 -8.42 3.35 -17.65
N ASN A 162 -9.05 2.95 -18.76
CA ASN A 162 -10.11 3.76 -19.34
C ASN A 162 -11.43 3.52 -18.61
N PHE A 163 -12.15 4.61 -18.35
CA PHE A 163 -13.47 4.64 -17.76
C PHE A 163 -14.40 5.37 -18.73
N ARG A 164 -15.28 4.61 -19.38
CA ARG A 164 -16.42 5.15 -20.13
C ARG A 164 -17.60 5.36 -19.20
N GLN A 165 -18.58 6.14 -19.60
CA GLN A 165 -19.80 6.49 -18.85
C GLN A 165 -20.35 5.32 -18.01
N ALA A 166 -20.57 4.16 -18.62
CA ALA A 166 -21.16 2.99 -17.94
C ALA A 166 -20.23 2.33 -16.91
N GLY A 167 -18.93 2.60 -16.96
CA GLY A 167 -17.91 2.08 -16.05
C GLY A 167 -17.41 3.10 -15.02
N VAL A 168 -17.78 4.38 -15.13
CA VAL A 168 -17.41 5.41 -14.15
C VAL A 168 -18.02 5.07 -12.78
N PRO A 169 -17.21 4.94 -11.71
CA PRO A 169 -17.69 4.66 -10.37
C PRO A 169 -18.70 5.69 -9.85
N GLU A 170 -19.70 5.23 -9.11
CA GLU A 170 -20.69 6.09 -8.44
C GLU A 170 -20.25 6.53 -7.02
N HIS A 171 -19.07 6.10 -6.57
CA HIS A 171 -18.50 6.44 -5.27
C HIS A 171 -16.98 6.64 -5.37
N TYR A 172 -16.43 7.62 -4.62
CA TYR A 172 -15.02 8.04 -4.72
C TYR A 172 -14.01 6.91 -4.51
N SER A 173 -14.39 5.88 -3.74
CA SER A 173 -13.53 4.72 -3.47
C SER A 173 -13.12 3.99 -4.74
N GLY A 174 -13.93 4.05 -5.81
CA GLY A 174 -13.60 3.47 -7.12
C GLY A 174 -12.41 4.15 -7.81
N PHE A 175 -12.05 5.36 -7.40
CA PHE A 175 -10.88 6.10 -7.90
C PHE A 175 -9.68 6.07 -6.95
N ARG A 176 -9.84 5.55 -5.72
CA ARG A 176 -8.84 5.66 -4.64
C ARG A 176 -7.46 5.13 -5.03
N ASP A 177 -7.42 4.04 -5.79
CA ASP A 177 -6.18 3.36 -6.16
C ASP A 177 -5.51 3.94 -7.42
N PHE A 178 -6.06 5.04 -7.94
CA PHE A 178 -5.48 5.81 -9.03
C PHE A 178 -4.90 7.09 -8.45
N PRO A 179 -3.56 7.28 -8.46
CA PRO A 179 -2.95 8.54 -8.02
C PRO A 179 -3.32 9.72 -8.92
N LEU A 180 -3.79 9.45 -10.14
CA LEU A 180 -4.19 10.47 -11.11
C LEU A 180 -5.46 10.08 -11.88
N LEU A 181 -6.41 11.00 -11.93
CA LEU A 181 -7.59 10.97 -12.80
C LEU A 181 -7.37 11.93 -13.97
N LEU A 182 -7.55 11.48 -15.22
CA LEU A 182 -7.45 12.31 -16.41
C LEU A 182 -8.83 12.39 -17.08
N LEU A 183 -9.43 13.57 -17.11
CA LEU A 183 -10.70 13.83 -17.79
C LEU A 183 -10.41 14.28 -19.23
N LEU A 184 -10.89 13.51 -20.21
CA LEU A 184 -10.72 13.84 -21.63
C LEU A 184 -12.00 13.52 -22.41
N ARG A 185 -12.73 14.57 -22.80
CA ARG A 185 -14.01 14.52 -23.50
C ARG A 185 -15.02 13.52 -22.92
N PRO A 186 -15.33 13.56 -21.61
CA PRO A 186 -16.45 12.80 -21.06
C PRO A 186 -17.78 13.40 -21.52
N ASN A 187 -18.77 12.56 -21.81
CA ASN A 187 -20.13 13.01 -22.11
C ASN A 187 -20.90 13.26 -20.80
N LEU A 188 -20.58 14.37 -20.12
CA LEU A 188 -21.12 14.71 -18.80
C LEU A 188 -22.65 14.79 -18.76
N ALA A 189 -23.31 15.12 -19.86
CA ALA A 189 -24.78 15.15 -19.95
C ALA A 189 -25.41 13.77 -19.71
N SER A 190 -24.68 12.70 -19.97
CA SER A 190 -25.12 11.31 -19.77
C SER A 190 -24.77 10.76 -18.37
N TYR A 191 -24.04 11.52 -17.55
CA TYR A 191 -23.53 11.04 -16.26
C TYR A 191 -24.60 11.21 -15.19
N LYS A 192 -24.65 10.25 -14.26
CA LYS A 192 -25.47 10.42 -13.06
C LYS A 192 -24.82 11.44 -12.13
N PHE A 193 -25.65 12.11 -11.32
CA PHE A 193 -25.16 12.99 -10.26
C PHE A 193 -24.18 12.28 -9.31
N SER A 194 -24.43 11.01 -8.97
CA SER A 194 -23.53 10.21 -8.13
C SER A 194 -22.13 10.02 -8.73
N GLN A 195 -22.03 9.87 -10.05
CA GLN A 195 -20.74 9.73 -10.74
C GLN A 195 -19.95 11.04 -10.73
N MET A 196 -20.62 12.18 -10.97
CA MET A 196 -20.00 13.49 -10.86
C MET A 196 -19.57 13.79 -9.41
N GLN A 197 -20.42 13.47 -8.43
CA GLN A 197 -20.07 13.62 -7.02
C GLN A 197 -18.88 12.74 -6.63
N ALA A 198 -18.78 11.50 -7.15
CA ALA A 198 -17.66 10.62 -6.88
C ALA A 198 -16.31 11.20 -7.36
N ILE A 199 -16.29 11.86 -8.52
CA ILE A 199 -15.12 12.56 -9.04
C ILE A 199 -14.76 13.74 -8.12
N LEU A 200 -15.75 14.57 -7.75
CA LEU A 200 -15.55 15.71 -6.86
C LEU A 200 -15.00 15.28 -5.48
N ASP A 201 -15.63 14.27 -4.87
CA ASP A 201 -15.25 13.73 -3.57
C ASP A 201 -13.85 13.10 -3.59
N TYR A 202 -13.48 12.44 -4.70
CA TYR A 202 -12.13 11.89 -4.89
C TYR A 202 -11.08 13.00 -4.81
N VAL A 203 -11.26 14.09 -5.56
CA VAL A 203 -10.32 15.23 -5.55
C VAL A 203 -10.32 15.90 -4.17
N GLN A 204 -11.49 16.18 -3.60
CA GLN A 204 -11.58 16.84 -2.27
C GLN A 204 -10.87 16.05 -1.16
N ARG A 205 -10.74 14.73 -1.30
CA ARG A 205 -10.09 13.82 -0.34
C ARG A 205 -8.58 13.63 -0.58
N GLY A 206 -7.97 14.34 -1.53
CA GLY A 206 -6.55 14.20 -1.84
C GLY A 206 -6.27 13.45 -3.14
N GLY A 207 -7.24 13.32 -4.03
CA GLY A 207 -7.01 12.87 -5.41
C GLY A 207 -6.43 13.97 -6.29
N CYS A 208 -5.71 13.60 -7.35
CA CYS A 208 -5.26 14.55 -8.38
C CYS A 208 -6.09 14.34 -9.64
N VAL A 209 -6.61 15.43 -10.22
CA VAL A 209 -7.32 15.42 -11.50
C VAL A 209 -6.59 16.28 -12.52
N VAL A 210 -6.52 15.81 -13.77
CA VAL A 210 -6.06 16.56 -14.93
C VAL A 210 -7.24 16.78 -15.87
N ILE A 211 -7.47 18.02 -16.27
CA ILE A 211 -8.46 18.40 -17.26
C ILE A 211 -7.72 18.51 -18.60
N GLY A 212 -7.99 17.54 -19.47
CA GLY A 212 -7.12 17.20 -20.58
C GLY A 212 -7.27 18.04 -21.83
N ASP A 213 -8.37 18.75 -22.05
CA ASP A 213 -8.54 19.55 -23.26
C ASP A 213 -9.55 20.70 -23.10
N ALA A 214 -9.61 21.54 -24.12
CA ALA A 214 -10.51 22.70 -24.17
C ALA A 214 -11.99 22.31 -24.14
N GLU A 215 -12.37 21.20 -24.78
CA GLU A 215 -13.76 20.73 -24.81
C GLU A 215 -14.23 20.24 -23.44
N THR A 216 -13.40 19.47 -22.74
CA THR A 216 -13.67 19.05 -21.36
C THR A 216 -13.80 20.26 -20.45
N ALA A 217 -12.89 21.22 -20.57
CA ALA A 217 -12.92 22.41 -19.72
C ALA A 217 -14.22 23.22 -19.88
N LEU A 218 -14.69 23.40 -21.11
CA LEU A 218 -15.95 24.09 -21.39
C LEU A 218 -17.16 23.28 -20.89
N SER A 219 -17.19 21.97 -21.10
CA SER A 219 -18.32 21.14 -20.67
C SER A 219 -18.45 21.05 -19.14
N LEU A 220 -17.34 21.20 -18.40
CA LEU A 220 -17.35 21.18 -16.95
C LEU A 220 -18.01 22.44 -16.34
N GLN A 221 -17.99 23.60 -17.02
CA GLN A 221 -18.51 24.87 -16.49
C GLN A 221 -19.98 24.78 -16.07
N ASP A 222 -20.78 24.02 -16.82
CA ASP A 222 -22.23 23.91 -16.63
C ASP A 222 -22.61 22.77 -15.68
N THR A 223 -21.65 22.21 -14.94
CA THR A 223 -21.85 21.03 -14.08
C THR A 223 -21.32 21.26 -12.67
N PRO A 224 -21.67 20.41 -11.69
CA PRO A 224 -21.08 20.46 -10.33
C PRO A 224 -19.55 20.34 -10.32
N LEU A 225 -18.96 19.79 -11.39
CA LEU A 225 -17.52 19.65 -11.55
C LEU A 225 -16.81 20.97 -11.92
N ALA A 226 -17.55 22.07 -12.15
CA ALA A 226 -16.97 23.39 -12.36
C ALA A 226 -16.02 23.82 -11.22
N ALA A 227 -16.27 23.34 -9.99
CA ALA A 227 -15.40 23.56 -8.83
C ALA A 227 -13.99 22.96 -8.99
N LEU A 228 -13.78 22.06 -9.95
CA LEU A 228 -12.48 21.47 -10.27
C LEU A 228 -11.68 22.34 -11.26
N LEU A 229 -12.29 23.30 -11.95
CA LEU A 229 -11.60 24.07 -12.98
C LEU A 229 -10.57 25.03 -12.36
N PRO A 230 -9.25 24.88 -12.66
CA PRO A 230 -8.21 25.78 -12.16
C PRO A 230 -8.19 27.14 -12.86
N TYR A 231 -9.13 27.37 -13.77
CA TYR A 231 -9.27 28.59 -14.52
C TYR A 231 -10.73 28.78 -14.93
N GLN A 232 -11.07 29.96 -15.45
CA GLN A 232 -12.35 30.19 -16.10
C GLN A 232 -12.16 30.04 -17.63
N PRO A 233 -12.69 28.97 -18.24
CA PRO A 233 -12.72 28.82 -19.70
C PRO A 233 -13.46 29.98 -20.38
N VAL A 234 -12.94 30.46 -21.50
CA VAL A 234 -13.56 31.53 -22.30
C VAL A 234 -13.93 31.04 -23.70
N ALA A 235 -12.93 30.60 -24.48
CA ALA A 235 -13.14 30.24 -25.88
C ALA A 235 -12.05 29.28 -26.40
N LYS A 236 -12.37 28.56 -27.47
CA LYS A 236 -11.41 27.76 -28.24
C LYS A 236 -10.71 28.65 -29.28
N LYS A 237 -9.39 28.55 -29.38
CA LYS A 237 -8.55 29.18 -30.40
C LYS A 237 -7.74 28.12 -31.14
N TYR A 238 -7.45 28.38 -32.41
CA TYR A 238 -6.66 27.48 -33.25
C TYR A 238 -5.35 28.17 -33.65
N PHE A 239 -4.25 27.48 -33.41
CA PHE A 239 -2.90 27.94 -33.76
C PHE A 239 -2.29 27.03 -34.81
N HIS A 240 -1.53 27.61 -35.75
CA HIS A 240 -0.77 26.84 -36.73
C HIS A 240 0.58 26.41 -36.14
N GLY A 241 0.83 25.10 -36.12
CA GLY A 241 2.05 24.51 -35.58
C GLY A 241 2.10 24.46 -34.05
N PHE A 242 3.21 23.94 -33.51
CA PHE A 242 3.41 23.67 -32.09
C PHE A 242 4.39 24.63 -31.41
N ALA A 243 4.84 25.69 -32.10
CA ALA A 243 5.85 26.62 -31.59
C ALA A 243 5.48 27.20 -30.21
N SER A 244 4.20 27.50 -30.03
CA SER A 244 3.60 27.97 -28.78
C SER A 244 3.75 26.98 -27.63
N ALA A 245 3.45 25.70 -27.86
CA ALA A 245 3.57 24.65 -26.85
C ALA A 245 5.05 24.35 -26.55
N ARG A 246 5.91 24.34 -27.56
CA ARG A 246 7.36 24.19 -27.40
C ARG A 246 7.96 25.33 -26.58
N GLN A 247 7.57 26.58 -26.85
CA GLN A 247 8.03 27.74 -26.08
C GLN A 247 7.61 27.63 -24.61
N ALA A 248 6.37 27.23 -24.34
CA ALA A 248 5.89 27.01 -22.97
C ALA A 248 6.70 25.90 -22.27
N LEU A 249 7.07 24.84 -22.99
CA LEU A 249 7.91 23.73 -22.49
C LEU A 249 9.42 24.04 -22.50
N GLN A 250 9.83 25.28 -22.83
CA GLN A 250 11.23 25.71 -22.95
C GLN A 250 12.05 24.89 -23.97
N LEU A 251 11.37 24.38 -25.00
CA LEU A 251 11.99 23.65 -26.09
C LEU A 251 12.36 24.62 -27.24
N PRO A 252 13.47 24.35 -27.96
CA PRO A 252 13.82 25.15 -29.13
C PRO A 252 12.71 25.05 -30.19
N PRO A 253 12.50 26.10 -31.00
CA PRO A 253 11.53 26.05 -32.09
C PRO A 253 11.84 24.88 -33.02
N GLN A 254 10.79 24.31 -33.63
CA GLN A 254 10.94 23.15 -34.51
C GLN A 254 11.67 23.59 -35.78
N ASN A 255 12.95 23.24 -35.90
CA ASN A 255 13.81 23.69 -37.00
C ASN A 255 13.60 22.91 -38.31
N ASN A 256 12.98 21.73 -38.26
CA ASN A 256 12.74 20.89 -39.43
C ASN A 256 11.23 20.76 -39.71
N PRO A 257 10.73 21.25 -40.85
CA PRO A 257 9.35 21.01 -41.23
C PRO A 257 9.15 19.51 -41.51
N GLN A 258 8.04 18.96 -41.00
CA GLN A 258 7.70 17.56 -41.24
C GLN A 258 7.46 17.33 -42.72
N ARG A 259 8.01 16.23 -43.24
CA ARG A 259 7.81 15.80 -44.62
C ARG A 259 7.08 14.46 -44.64
N ASP A 260 6.27 14.24 -45.67
CA ASP A 260 5.60 12.96 -45.87
C ASP A 260 6.59 11.89 -46.42
N ALA A 261 6.09 10.69 -46.70
CA ALA A 261 6.90 9.59 -47.24
C ALA A 261 7.51 9.90 -48.62
N ASN A 262 6.97 10.89 -49.34
CA ASN A 262 7.44 11.34 -50.65
C ASN A 262 8.42 12.52 -50.53
N GLY A 263 8.65 13.03 -49.32
CA GLY A 263 9.53 14.17 -49.06
C GLY A 263 8.83 15.53 -49.20
N ASP A 264 7.51 15.57 -49.42
CA ASP A 264 6.73 16.81 -49.53
C ASP A 264 6.49 17.42 -48.15
N LEU A 265 6.51 18.75 -48.07
CA LEU A 265 6.27 19.47 -46.82
C LEU A 265 4.82 19.25 -46.38
N LEU A 266 4.66 18.67 -45.19
CA LEU A 266 3.34 18.56 -44.57
C LEU A 266 2.88 19.95 -44.12
N PRO A 267 1.61 20.32 -44.36
CA PRO A 267 1.08 21.60 -43.90
C PRO A 267 1.16 21.70 -42.37
N PRO A 268 1.42 22.90 -41.82
CA PRO A 268 1.47 23.10 -40.38
C PRO A 268 0.11 22.74 -39.78
N ARG A 269 0.11 21.71 -38.93
CA ARG A 269 -1.11 21.22 -38.29
C ARG A 269 -1.70 22.28 -37.37
N GLN A 270 -3.02 22.32 -37.29
CA GLN A 270 -3.70 23.20 -36.33
C GLN A 270 -3.74 22.53 -34.95
N GLN A 271 -3.36 23.27 -33.92
CA GLN A 271 -3.52 22.91 -32.53
C GLN A 271 -4.67 23.72 -31.93
N GLU A 272 -5.60 23.01 -31.29
CA GLU A 272 -6.64 23.63 -30.46
C GLU A 272 -6.04 24.06 -29.11
N PHE A 273 -6.36 25.28 -28.70
CA PHE A 273 -5.92 25.85 -27.45
C PHE A 273 -7.07 26.59 -26.76
N LEU A 274 -7.22 26.41 -25.47
CA LEU A 274 -8.24 27.06 -24.63
C LEU A 274 -7.75 28.44 -24.18
N GLU A 275 -8.54 29.46 -24.47
CA GLU A 275 -8.38 30.78 -23.84
C GLU A 275 -9.04 30.77 -22.47
N VAL A 276 -8.30 31.24 -21.46
CA VAL A 276 -8.70 31.16 -20.05
C VAL A 276 -8.41 32.44 -19.30
N LEU A 277 -9.21 32.72 -18.27
CA LEU A 277 -8.93 33.70 -17.21
C LEU A 277 -8.47 32.95 -15.95
N THR A 278 -7.44 33.46 -15.27
CA THR A 278 -6.93 32.82 -14.06
C THR A 278 -7.55 33.44 -12.82
N PRO A 279 -8.19 32.64 -11.94
CA PRO A 279 -8.71 33.12 -10.67
C PRO A 279 -7.59 33.29 -9.63
N ASP A 280 -7.87 34.04 -8.56
CA ASP A 280 -6.89 34.38 -7.51
C ASP A 280 -6.28 33.16 -6.80
N ASN A 281 -7.01 32.05 -6.74
CA ASN A 281 -6.62 30.84 -6.02
C ASN A 281 -5.85 29.83 -6.90
N SER A 282 -5.52 30.19 -8.14
CA SER A 282 -4.83 29.32 -9.08
C SER A 282 -3.41 29.79 -9.36
N ARG A 283 -2.50 28.82 -9.52
CA ARG A 283 -1.11 29.07 -9.91
C ARG A 283 -0.92 28.72 -11.39
N VAL A 284 -0.36 29.65 -12.15
CA VAL A 284 0.02 29.39 -13.53
C VAL A 284 1.41 28.78 -13.54
N LEU A 285 1.51 27.53 -14.01
CA LEU A 285 2.77 26.80 -14.10
C LEU A 285 3.54 27.17 -15.35
N LEU A 286 2.83 27.22 -16.49
CA LEU A 286 3.39 27.57 -17.78
C LEU A 286 2.54 28.64 -18.46
N GLN A 287 3.21 29.56 -19.15
CA GLN A 287 2.58 30.61 -19.94
C GLN A 287 3.08 30.57 -21.39
N GLN A 288 2.20 30.98 -22.29
CA GLN A 288 2.45 31.19 -23.71
C GLN A 288 2.15 32.66 -24.02
N ALA A 289 3.17 33.46 -24.37
CA ALA A 289 2.99 34.87 -24.77
C ALA A 289 2.09 35.68 -23.80
N GLY A 290 2.25 35.46 -22.49
CA GLY A 290 1.44 36.09 -21.43
C GLY A 290 0.08 35.44 -21.15
N ARG A 291 -0.28 34.36 -21.85
CA ARG A 291 -1.51 33.57 -21.62
C ARG A 291 -1.19 32.30 -20.82
N PRO A 292 -2.03 31.89 -19.87
CA PRO A 292 -1.85 30.62 -19.15
C PRO A 292 -1.96 29.43 -20.09
N ALA A 293 -1.05 28.46 -19.96
CA ALA A 293 -1.06 27.21 -20.73
C ALA A 293 -1.35 26.00 -19.83
N ILE A 294 -0.76 25.99 -18.64
CA ILE A 294 -1.02 25.00 -17.60
C ILE A 294 -1.27 25.75 -16.29
N CYS A 295 -2.41 25.46 -15.65
CA CYS A 295 -2.78 26.02 -14.35
C CYS A 295 -2.99 24.92 -13.33
N LEU A 296 -2.72 25.25 -12.07
CA LEU A 296 -2.81 24.35 -10.93
C LEU A 296 -3.63 25.01 -9.82
N GLN A 297 -4.61 24.29 -9.27
CA GLN A 297 -5.45 24.75 -8.16
C GLN A 297 -5.59 23.66 -7.08
N ARG A 298 -5.68 24.10 -5.81
CA ARG A 298 -5.99 23.26 -4.65
C ARG A 298 -7.51 23.12 -4.53
N VAL A 299 -8.01 21.89 -4.50
CA VAL A 299 -9.44 21.63 -4.34
C VAL A 299 -9.64 20.64 -3.19
N GLY A 300 -10.07 21.17 -2.04
CA GLY A 300 -10.02 20.41 -0.78
C GLY A 300 -8.58 20.04 -0.44
N LEU A 301 -8.33 18.75 -0.20
CA LEU A 301 -6.98 18.23 -0.01
C LEU A 301 -6.27 17.94 -1.34
N GLY A 302 -7.00 17.71 -2.43
CA GLY A 302 -6.42 17.33 -3.71
C GLY A 302 -6.00 18.50 -4.59
N SER A 303 -5.63 18.17 -5.82
CA SER A 303 -5.16 19.12 -6.82
C SER A 303 -5.89 18.93 -8.15
N SER A 304 -6.09 20.05 -8.84
CA SER A 304 -6.57 20.07 -10.22
C SER A 304 -5.55 20.75 -11.13
N LEU A 305 -5.10 20.02 -12.15
CA LEU A 305 -4.22 20.51 -13.20
C LEU A 305 -5.04 20.72 -14.47
N GLY A 306 -5.09 21.95 -14.98
CA GLY A 306 -5.83 22.28 -16.18
C GLY A 306 -4.88 22.49 -17.34
N LEU A 307 -5.05 21.71 -18.40
CA LEU A 307 -4.30 21.85 -19.64
C LEU A 307 -5.14 22.65 -20.64
N CYS A 308 -4.56 23.70 -21.21
CA CYS A 308 -5.23 24.48 -22.24
C CYS A 308 -5.17 23.79 -23.63
N PHE A 309 -4.60 22.60 -23.74
CA PHE A 309 -4.46 21.85 -25.00
C PHE A 309 -4.46 20.34 -24.72
N ASP A 310 -4.78 19.54 -25.72
CA ASP A 310 -4.80 18.07 -25.61
C ASP A 310 -3.37 17.49 -25.47
N PRO A 311 -3.04 16.81 -24.35
CA PRO A 311 -1.72 16.24 -24.12
C PRO A 311 -1.41 15.06 -25.04
N PHE A 312 -2.40 14.28 -25.46
CA PHE A 312 -2.24 13.16 -26.38
C PHE A 312 -1.98 13.66 -27.79
N PHE A 313 -2.76 14.65 -28.25
CA PHE A 313 -2.57 15.27 -29.56
C PHE A 313 -1.17 15.87 -29.73
N LEU A 314 -0.71 16.65 -28.74
CA LEU A 314 0.63 17.24 -28.77
C LEU A 314 1.72 16.16 -28.75
N SER A 315 1.61 15.17 -27.86
CA SER A 315 2.56 14.05 -27.74
C SER A 315 2.65 13.18 -28.98
N HIS A 316 1.57 13.09 -29.76
CA HIS A 316 1.50 12.33 -31.00
C HIS A 316 2.28 13.03 -32.12
N HIS A 317 2.10 14.35 -32.25
CA HIS A 317 2.58 15.12 -33.38
C HIS A 317 3.94 15.79 -33.17
N ASP A 318 4.35 16.00 -31.92
CA ASP A 318 5.67 16.52 -31.56
C ASP A 318 6.30 15.65 -30.46
N GLN A 319 7.27 14.81 -30.86
CA GLN A 319 7.91 13.85 -29.96
C GLN A 319 8.76 14.52 -28.88
N ASP A 320 9.37 15.67 -29.18
CA ASP A 320 10.22 16.38 -28.21
C ASP A 320 9.37 16.95 -27.07
N CYS A 321 8.10 17.27 -27.34
CA CYS A 321 7.16 17.76 -26.32
C CYS A 321 6.65 16.65 -25.39
N ARG A 322 6.76 15.37 -25.79
CA ARG A 322 6.15 14.23 -25.09
C ARG A 322 6.68 14.06 -23.67
N ILE A 323 7.99 13.85 -23.52
CA ILE A 323 8.59 13.59 -22.21
C ILE A 323 8.44 14.80 -21.28
N PRO A 324 8.79 16.04 -21.68
CA PRO A 324 8.66 17.21 -20.80
C PRO A 324 7.23 17.47 -20.33
N LEU A 325 6.23 17.30 -21.21
CA LEU A 325 4.82 17.46 -20.85
C LEU A 325 4.39 16.43 -19.81
N TRP A 326 4.67 15.15 -20.06
CA TRP A 326 4.28 14.09 -19.15
C TRP A 326 5.07 14.12 -17.84
N ASP A 327 6.31 14.61 -17.84
CA ASP A 327 7.07 14.86 -16.62
C ASP A 327 6.42 15.94 -15.75
N ILE A 328 5.85 17.00 -16.36
CA ILE A 328 5.07 18.00 -15.63
C ILE A 328 3.80 17.37 -15.04
N ILE A 329 3.05 16.61 -15.84
CA ILE A 329 1.82 15.95 -15.37
C ILE A 329 2.13 14.99 -14.21
N ILE A 330 3.20 14.19 -14.34
CA ILE A 330 3.63 13.24 -13.30
C ILE A 330 4.12 14.00 -12.05
N ARG A 331 4.94 15.04 -12.21
CA ARG A 331 5.49 15.84 -11.09
C ARG A 331 4.41 16.47 -10.23
N TYR A 332 3.31 16.92 -10.83
CA TYR A 332 2.18 17.52 -10.11
C TYR A 332 1.01 16.54 -9.90
N SER A 333 1.22 15.26 -10.16
CA SER A 333 0.34 14.19 -9.71
C SER A 333 0.74 13.74 -8.31
N ASN A 334 -0.18 13.12 -7.57
CA ASN A 334 0.12 12.55 -6.23
C ASN A 334 0.90 11.23 -6.34
N TYR A 335 1.71 11.09 -7.39
CA TYR A 335 2.44 9.86 -7.68
C TYR A 335 3.88 9.97 -7.18
N CYS A 336 4.14 9.27 -6.09
CA CYS A 336 5.47 8.75 -5.81
C CYS A 336 5.60 7.36 -6.48
N PRO A 337 6.69 7.07 -7.20
CA PRO A 337 7.00 5.69 -7.52
C PRO A 337 7.11 4.92 -6.21
N GLU A 338 6.15 4.04 -5.95
CA GLU A 338 6.16 3.13 -4.81
C GLU A 338 7.37 2.20 -4.94
N ASN A 339 8.53 2.66 -4.46
CA ASN A 339 9.60 1.76 -4.08
C ASN A 339 9.16 1.10 -2.77
N HIS A 340 8.39 0.02 -2.94
CA HIS A 340 8.11 -1.02 -1.96
C HIS A 340 7.05 -0.79 -0.87
N CYS A 341 6.03 -1.65 -0.99
CA CYS A 341 5.30 -2.38 0.05
C CYS A 341 3.92 -1.84 0.55
N PRO A 342 2.84 -2.64 0.37
CA PRO A 342 1.48 -2.34 0.85
C PRO A 342 1.32 -2.42 2.39
N ASP A 343 2.35 -2.88 3.11
CA ASP A 343 2.29 -3.16 4.55
C ASP A 343 2.82 -2.02 5.43
N ALA A 344 3.46 -0.98 4.86
CA ALA A 344 3.93 0.18 5.60
C ALA A 344 2.80 0.88 6.35
N THR A 345 1.61 0.96 5.75
CA THR A 345 0.41 1.56 6.33
C THR A 345 0.05 0.96 7.69
N LYS A 346 0.23 -0.36 7.88
CA LYS A 346 -0.07 -1.01 9.15
C LYS A 346 0.91 -0.56 10.23
N ALA A 347 2.20 -0.69 9.96
CA ALA A 347 3.25 -0.36 10.92
C ALA A 347 3.23 1.13 11.29
N VAL A 348 2.98 2.00 10.31
CA VAL A 348 2.76 3.43 10.52
C VAL A 348 1.54 3.67 11.42
N ASN A 349 0.41 3.00 11.17
CA ASN A 349 -0.78 3.14 12.00
C ASN A 349 -0.57 2.66 13.44
N THR A 350 0.09 1.51 13.64
CA THR A 350 0.45 1.02 14.97
C THR A 350 1.36 2.02 15.69
N THR A 351 2.36 2.55 14.99
CA THR A 351 3.26 3.59 15.53
C THR A 351 2.47 4.84 15.93
N LEU A 352 1.59 5.34 15.06
CA LEU A 352 0.74 6.49 15.34
C LEU A 352 -0.17 6.26 16.55
N GLN A 353 -0.70 5.04 16.76
CA GLN A 353 -1.48 4.70 17.96
C GLN A 353 -0.63 4.77 19.23
N HIS A 354 0.61 4.28 19.20
CA HIS A 354 1.51 4.36 20.35
C HIS A 354 1.97 5.79 20.64
N LEU A 355 2.02 6.66 19.62
CA LEU A 355 2.25 8.09 19.78
C LEU A 355 0.98 8.83 20.24
N GLN A 356 -0.21 8.28 19.97
CA GLN A 356 -1.51 8.77 20.41
C GLN A 356 -1.80 8.32 21.85
N GLY A 357 -1.15 8.96 22.82
CA GLY A 357 -1.53 8.76 24.20
C GLY A 357 -0.38 9.01 25.14
N TYR A 358 -0.54 10.04 25.96
CA TYR A 358 0.32 10.40 27.09
C TYR A 358 1.79 10.63 26.73
N SER A 359 2.31 11.81 27.05
CA SER A 359 3.76 11.99 27.14
C SER A 359 4.28 11.01 28.19
N ILE A 360 4.87 9.88 27.76
CA ILE A 360 5.49 8.94 28.66
C ILE A 360 6.65 9.73 29.32
N PRO A 361 6.64 9.89 30.65
CA PRO A 361 7.75 10.57 31.31
C PRO A 361 9.05 9.82 30.97
N PRO A 362 10.15 10.54 30.70
CA PRO A 362 11.41 9.89 30.33
C PRO A 362 11.81 8.85 31.38
N ILE A 363 12.49 7.77 30.97
CA ILE A 363 12.91 6.67 31.86
C ILE A 363 13.65 7.21 33.09
N SER A 364 14.41 8.28 32.95
CA SER A 364 15.08 8.97 34.06
C SER A 364 14.11 9.46 35.14
N ALA A 365 12.96 10.03 34.77
CA ALA A 365 11.93 10.47 35.69
C ALA A 365 11.22 9.29 36.36
N ILE A 366 10.95 8.21 35.63
CA ILE A 366 10.38 6.97 36.18
C ILE A 366 11.35 6.37 37.21
N MET A 367 12.64 6.30 36.88
CA MET A 367 13.68 5.81 37.78
C MET A 367 13.84 6.71 39.01
N GLN A 368 13.75 8.03 38.87
CA GLN A 368 13.77 8.95 40.01
C GLN A 368 12.58 8.71 40.95
N ILE A 369 11.36 8.50 40.41
CA ILE A 369 10.18 8.18 41.22
C ILE A 369 10.36 6.84 41.93
N PHE A 370 10.88 5.83 41.22
CA PHE A 370 11.16 4.51 41.79
C PHE A 370 12.20 4.57 42.91
N TRP A 371 13.33 5.24 42.68
CA TRP A 371 14.37 5.41 43.70
C TRP A 371 13.86 6.20 44.91
N LEU A 372 13.10 7.26 44.70
CA LEU A 372 12.46 8.02 45.78
C LEU A 372 11.54 7.11 46.62
N TYR A 373 10.73 6.29 45.96
CA TYR A 373 9.83 5.35 46.62
C TYR A 373 10.61 4.30 47.45
N VAL A 374 11.60 3.64 46.85
CA VAL A 374 12.41 2.61 47.53
C VAL A 374 13.22 3.20 48.69
N LEU A 375 13.87 4.35 48.49
CA LEU A 375 14.66 5.01 49.53
C LEU A 375 13.77 5.48 50.69
N SER A 376 12.57 6.00 50.40
CA SER A 376 11.63 6.40 51.44
C SER A 376 11.12 5.20 52.26
N GLY A 377 10.81 4.08 51.60
CA GLY A 377 10.42 2.83 52.28
C GLY A 377 11.55 2.26 53.14
N ALA A 378 12.79 2.24 52.62
CA ALA A 378 13.96 1.82 53.37
C ALA A 378 14.21 2.71 54.60
N PHE A 379 14.08 4.03 54.46
CA PHE A 379 14.22 4.97 55.57
C PHE A 379 13.17 4.75 56.67
N ILE A 380 11.89 4.56 56.29
CA ILE A 380 10.80 4.26 57.24
C ILE A 380 11.10 2.95 57.98
N LEU A 381 11.50 1.90 57.28
CA LEU A 381 11.82 0.62 57.90
C LEU A 381 13.02 0.74 58.85
N ILE A 382 14.12 1.38 58.43
CA ILE A 382 15.32 1.57 59.26
C ILE A 382 14.97 2.35 60.54
N LEU A 383 14.24 3.46 60.42
CA LEU A 383 13.87 4.32 61.54
C LEU A 383 13.00 3.56 62.56
N PHE A 384 11.93 2.90 62.12
CA PHE A 384 10.98 2.26 63.04
C PHE A 384 11.46 0.91 63.59
N PHE A 385 12.32 0.18 62.86
CA PHE A 385 13.01 -0.98 63.40
C PHE A 385 14.06 -0.58 64.45
N HIS A 386 14.75 0.55 64.27
CA HIS A 386 15.67 1.09 65.27
C HIS A 386 14.97 1.37 66.61
N PHE A 387 13.75 1.92 66.57
CA PHE A 387 12.93 2.15 67.78
C PHE A 387 12.10 0.92 68.22
N ARG A 388 12.33 -0.28 67.65
CA ARG A 388 11.62 -1.54 67.96
C ARG A 388 10.09 -1.45 67.84
N ARG A 389 9.57 -0.69 66.88
CA ARG A 389 8.13 -0.55 66.61
C ARG A 389 7.75 -1.09 65.22
N PRO A 390 7.86 -2.40 64.97
CA PRO A 390 7.66 -2.99 63.63
C PRO A 390 6.22 -2.85 63.12
N ALA A 391 5.21 -2.96 63.99
CA ALA A 391 3.81 -2.79 63.59
C ALA A 391 3.50 -1.38 63.08
N LEU A 392 4.11 -0.36 63.70
CA LEU A 392 4.01 1.03 63.24
C LEU A 392 4.81 1.26 61.94
N ALA A 393 5.94 0.57 61.75
CA ALA A 393 6.70 0.61 60.50
C ALA A 393 5.82 0.20 59.30
N TRP A 394 5.12 -0.93 59.42
CA TRP A 394 4.21 -1.42 58.38
C TRP A 394 3.01 -0.50 58.18
N GLY A 395 2.42 0.03 59.26
CA GLY A 395 1.32 0.98 59.18
C GLY A 395 1.71 2.29 58.46
N VAL A 396 2.86 2.87 58.81
CA VAL A 396 3.39 4.08 58.16
C VAL A 396 3.77 3.81 56.71
N LEU A 397 4.33 2.63 56.41
CA LEU A 397 4.68 2.24 55.04
C LEU A 397 3.44 2.12 54.16
N CYS A 398 2.36 1.48 54.63
CA CYS A 398 1.08 1.42 53.93
C CYS A 398 0.44 2.82 53.74
N LEU A 399 0.52 3.69 54.75
CA LEU A 399 0.00 5.05 54.63
C LEU A 399 0.81 5.88 53.62
N SER A 400 2.14 5.71 53.63
CA SER A 400 3.05 6.38 52.70
C SER A 400 2.82 5.90 51.26
N SER A 401 2.56 4.61 51.03
CA SER A 401 2.29 4.09 49.69
C SER A 401 0.98 4.62 49.13
N VAL A 402 -0.07 4.78 49.95
CA VAL A 402 -1.32 5.45 49.56
C VAL A 402 -1.06 6.90 49.18
N PHE A 403 -0.25 7.63 49.97
CA PHE A 403 0.08 9.03 49.67
C PHE A 403 0.92 9.17 48.39
N PHE A 404 1.94 8.34 48.20
CA PHE A 404 2.75 8.32 46.97
C PHE A 404 1.89 7.99 45.75
N THR A 405 1.00 7.01 45.86
CA THR A 405 0.07 6.64 44.80
C THR A 405 -0.84 7.82 44.47
N ALA A 406 -1.46 8.46 45.46
CA ALA A 406 -2.30 9.63 45.27
C ALA A 406 -1.52 10.81 44.62
N ALA A 407 -0.29 11.07 45.08
CA ALA A 407 0.56 12.12 44.51
C ALA A 407 0.92 11.86 43.04
N ILE A 408 1.21 10.60 42.69
CA ILE A 408 1.45 10.17 41.30
C ILE A 408 0.19 10.37 40.45
N PHE A 409 -0.98 9.96 40.94
CA PHE A 409 -2.25 10.17 40.22
C PHE A 409 -2.61 11.64 40.06
N ILE A 410 -2.36 12.49 41.06
CA ILE A 410 -2.58 13.94 40.97
C ILE A 410 -1.61 14.55 39.95
N LYS A 411 -0.33 14.17 39.98
CA LYS A 411 0.66 14.65 39.01
C LYS A 411 0.33 14.18 37.59
N ALA A 412 -0.07 12.92 37.43
CA ALA A 412 -0.53 12.36 36.15
C ALA A 412 -1.79 13.08 35.64
N ARG A 413 -2.75 13.39 36.52
CA ARG A 413 -3.94 14.19 36.20
C ARG A 413 -3.56 15.61 35.76
N ASN A 414 -2.62 16.26 36.44
CA ASN A 414 -2.18 17.61 36.06
C ASN A 414 -1.42 17.62 34.72
N VAL A 415 -0.62 16.59 34.45
CA VAL A 415 0.02 16.39 33.14
C VAL A 415 -1.03 16.12 32.06
N ALA A 416 -2.06 15.32 32.34
CA ALA A 416 -3.16 15.08 31.42
C ALA A 416 -4.01 16.34 31.19
N ALA A 417 -4.24 17.16 32.22
CA ALA A 417 -4.97 18.43 32.11
C ALA A 417 -4.19 19.50 31.32
N GLY A 418 -2.86 19.42 31.27
CA GLY A 418 -2.01 20.28 30.46
C GLY A 418 -1.86 19.83 29.00
N GLN A 419 -2.52 18.73 28.59
CA GLN A 419 -2.51 18.30 27.20
C GLN A 419 -3.36 19.23 26.34
N SER A 420 -2.90 19.48 25.12
CA SER A 420 -3.67 20.23 24.14
C SER A 420 -4.98 19.50 23.83
N GLU A 421 -6.11 20.21 23.91
CA GLU A 421 -7.42 19.66 23.53
C GLU A 421 -7.47 19.12 22.10
N ARG A 422 -6.60 19.66 21.22
CA ARG A 422 -6.46 19.32 19.81
C ARG A 422 -5.00 19.09 19.49
N SER A 423 -4.67 17.91 18.99
CA SER A 423 -3.31 17.55 18.59
C SER A 423 -3.28 16.84 17.24
N PHE A 424 -2.20 17.04 16.51
CA PHE A 424 -1.89 16.34 15.28
C PHE A 424 -0.62 15.53 15.51
N THR A 425 -0.76 14.21 15.47
CA THR A 425 0.33 13.26 15.70
C THR A 425 0.80 12.70 14.37
N ALA A 426 2.09 12.79 14.07
CA ALA A 426 2.66 12.43 12.78
C ALA A 426 3.84 11.48 12.93
N VAL A 427 4.05 10.66 11.89
CA VAL A 427 5.33 10.04 11.59
C VAL A 427 5.75 10.60 10.23
N THR A 428 6.81 11.38 10.21
CA THR A 428 7.38 11.91 8.97
C THR A 428 8.72 11.26 8.66
N ALA A 429 9.02 11.10 7.38
CA ALA A 429 10.32 10.68 6.91
C ALA A 429 10.82 11.63 5.82
N GLY A 430 12.13 11.80 5.71
CA GLY A 430 12.75 12.63 4.69
C GLY A 430 14.10 12.09 4.28
N LEU A 431 14.38 12.12 2.98
CA LEU A 431 15.71 11.80 2.48
C LEU A 431 16.60 13.04 2.61
N TRP A 432 17.70 12.93 3.36
CA TRP A 432 18.67 14.01 3.51
C TRP A 432 19.52 14.15 2.24
N GLN A 433 19.00 14.88 1.23
CA GLN A 433 19.62 15.01 -0.10
C GLN A 433 19.87 16.47 -0.56
N GLY A 434 19.94 17.45 0.35
CA GLY A 434 20.31 18.82 -0.01
C GLY A 434 19.13 19.70 -0.44
N SER A 435 19.22 20.41 -1.57
CA SER A 435 18.32 21.54 -1.86
C SER A 435 16.88 21.15 -2.19
N ASP A 436 16.61 19.95 -2.70
CA ASP A 436 15.28 19.50 -3.16
C ASP A 436 14.89 18.15 -2.57
N ALA A 437 15.01 18.02 -1.25
CA ALA A 437 14.67 16.78 -0.57
C ALA A 437 13.15 16.64 -0.35
N MET A 438 12.65 15.47 -0.71
CA MET A 438 11.27 15.07 -0.49
C MET A 438 11.09 14.57 0.93
N ARG A 439 10.09 15.12 1.62
CA ARG A 439 9.60 14.63 2.90
C ARG A 439 8.21 14.06 2.69
N TRP A 440 7.88 13.01 3.42
CA TRP A 440 6.54 12.44 3.42
C TRP A 440 6.12 12.14 4.84
N GLY A 441 4.82 12.11 5.07
CA GLY A 441 4.28 11.92 6.40
C GLY A 441 2.92 11.28 6.38
N THR A 442 2.63 10.54 7.44
CA THR A 442 1.28 10.12 7.80
C THR A 442 1.01 10.60 9.20
N GLY A 443 -0.15 11.21 9.40
CA GLY A 443 -0.50 11.78 10.69
C GLY A 443 -1.99 11.72 10.95
N ASN A 444 -2.33 11.80 12.22
CA ASN A 444 -3.68 11.64 12.72
C ASN A 444 -4.10 12.86 13.52
N PHE A 445 -5.30 13.36 13.22
CA PHE A 445 -5.96 14.36 14.06
C PHE A 445 -6.56 13.70 15.29
N PHE A 446 -6.26 14.25 16.45
CA PHE A 446 -6.86 13.93 17.73
C PHE A 446 -7.52 15.18 18.33
N SER A 447 -8.73 15.02 18.85
CA SER A 447 -9.46 16.10 19.51
C SER A 447 -10.35 15.52 20.59
N LEU A 448 -10.33 16.15 21.78
CA LEU A 448 -11.21 15.80 22.90
C LEU A 448 -12.66 16.28 22.71
N ALA A 449 -12.90 17.14 21.70
CA ALA A 449 -14.21 17.66 21.34
C ALA A 449 -14.48 17.49 19.83
N ASP A 450 -15.73 17.70 19.41
CA ASP A 450 -16.10 17.70 18.00
C ASP A 450 -15.33 18.80 17.24
N CYS A 451 -14.47 18.38 16.31
CA CYS A 451 -13.67 19.29 15.47
C CYS A 451 -13.93 19.07 13.98
N ARG A 452 -13.84 20.13 13.18
CA ARG A 452 -13.86 20.10 11.71
C ARG A 452 -12.61 20.78 11.15
N PRO A 453 -11.43 20.14 11.25
CA PRO A 453 -10.19 20.73 10.79
C PRO A 453 -10.25 21.12 9.31
N THR A 454 -9.80 22.35 9.03
CA THR A 454 -9.42 22.84 7.71
C THR A 454 -7.90 22.77 7.58
N VAL A 455 -7.44 22.28 6.43
CA VAL A 455 -6.02 22.14 6.12
C VAL A 455 -5.69 23.06 4.95
N SER A 456 -4.67 23.89 5.09
CA SER A 456 -4.16 24.73 3.99
C SER A 456 -2.64 24.62 3.90
N ALA A 457 -2.14 24.48 2.67
CA ALA A 457 -0.73 24.28 2.37
C ALA A 457 -0.36 24.93 1.04
N ASP A 458 0.93 25.15 0.82
CA ASP A 458 1.44 25.63 -0.47
C ASP A 458 1.27 24.53 -1.53
N ILE A 459 0.53 24.83 -2.58
CA ILE A 459 0.23 23.88 -3.65
C ILE A 459 1.46 23.44 -4.45
N MET A 460 2.50 24.27 -4.48
CA MET A 460 3.72 23.97 -5.21
C MET A 460 4.63 23.00 -4.47
N ARG A 461 4.40 22.82 -3.15
CA ARG A 461 5.31 22.09 -2.28
C ARG A 461 4.65 20.90 -1.60
N THR A 462 3.39 21.03 -1.20
CA THR A 462 2.70 20.00 -0.40
C THR A 462 1.61 19.30 -1.20
N PHE A 463 1.71 17.97 -1.29
CA PHE A 463 0.75 17.10 -1.96
C PHE A 463 0.07 16.23 -0.90
N PHE A 464 -1.25 16.16 -0.92
CA PHE A 464 -1.99 15.28 -0.01
C PHE A 464 -2.50 14.06 -0.77
N SER A 465 -2.49 12.91 -0.10
CA SER A 465 -3.00 11.67 -0.65
C SER A 465 -3.91 10.97 0.35
N PRO A 466 -4.89 10.17 -0.13
CA PRO A 466 -5.59 9.25 0.75
C PRO A 466 -4.61 8.19 1.25
N GLN A 467 -4.73 7.81 2.53
CA GLN A 467 -3.96 6.69 3.07
C GLN A 467 -4.24 5.39 2.28
N GLY A 468 -3.23 4.56 2.06
CA GLY A 468 -3.40 3.22 1.48
C GLY A 468 -4.28 2.29 2.34
N LEU A 469 -4.76 1.18 1.77
CA LEU A 469 -5.42 0.11 2.54
C LEU A 469 -4.38 -0.88 3.09
N SER A 470 -4.56 -1.32 4.34
CA SER A 470 -3.71 -2.34 4.95
C SER A 470 -4.25 -3.75 4.69
N VAL A 471 -3.35 -4.71 4.41
CA VAL A 471 -3.67 -6.10 4.03
C VAL A 471 -4.17 -6.94 5.22
N SER A 472 -3.82 -6.60 6.47
CA SER A 472 -4.21 -7.41 7.63
C SER A 472 -5.53 -6.92 8.25
N HIS A 473 -6.60 -7.62 7.89
CA HIS A 473 -7.82 -7.67 8.69
C HIS A 473 -7.58 -8.63 9.88
N GLU A 474 -7.15 -8.08 11.01
CA GLU A 474 -7.36 -8.73 12.31
C GLU A 474 -7.99 -7.67 13.21
N GLY A 475 -9.21 -7.96 13.67
CA GLY A 475 -9.99 -7.07 14.52
C GLY A 475 -9.18 -6.60 15.72
N GLY A 476 -9.17 -5.29 15.94
CA GLY A 476 -8.59 -4.72 17.16
C GLY A 476 -8.09 -3.29 17.06
N THR A 477 -7.81 -2.76 15.86
CA THR A 477 -7.29 -1.39 15.73
C THR A 477 -8.34 -0.47 15.11
N ALA A 478 -8.76 0.54 15.89
CA ALA A 478 -9.80 1.53 15.58
C ALA A 478 -9.49 2.47 14.39
N LEU A 479 -8.54 2.10 13.51
CA LEU A 479 -8.02 2.94 12.42
C LEU A 479 -8.30 2.38 11.02
N ALA A 480 -8.66 1.10 10.89
CA ALA A 480 -8.98 0.53 9.58
C ALA A 480 -10.51 0.45 9.41
N PRO A 481 -11.09 1.03 8.34
CA PRO A 481 -12.42 0.62 7.94
C PRO A 481 -12.35 -0.88 7.66
N SER A 482 -13.09 -1.70 8.42
CA SER A 482 -13.33 -3.09 8.06
C SER A 482 -13.70 -3.15 6.58
N PRO A 483 -13.20 -4.11 5.78
CA PRO A 483 -13.76 -4.33 4.45
C PRO A 483 -15.27 -4.47 4.64
N LEU A 484 -15.99 -3.55 4.01
CA LEU A 484 -17.43 -3.44 4.17
C LEU A 484 -18.05 -4.74 3.66
N ARG A 485 -18.52 -5.59 4.57
CA ARG A 485 -19.35 -6.73 4.18
C ARG A 485 -20.73 -6.20 3.82
N LEU A 486 -20.98 -6.06 2.52
CA LEU A 486 -22.28 -5.63 2.02
C LEU A 486 -23.19 -6.85 1.94
N THR A 487 -24.18 -6.90 2.84
CA THR A 487 -25.25 -7.90 2.81
C THR A 487 -26.55 -7.20 2.46
N TYR A 488 -27.14 -7.58 1.32
CA TYR A 488 -28.43 -7.07 0.88
C TYR A 488 -29.52 -8.10 1.22
N THR A 489 -30.33 -7.81 2.25
CA THR A 489 -31.54 -8.58 2.56
C THR A 489 -32.78 -7.82 2.07
N ARG A 490 -33.89 -8.53 1.86
CA ARG A 490 -35.14 -7.98 1.28
C ARG A 490 -35.75 -6.82 2.07
N GLU A 491 -35.44 -6.68 3.35
CA GLU A 491 -36.15 -5.74 4.24
C GLU A 491 -35.32 -4.53 4.65
N LEU A 492 -33.98 -4.57 4.57
CA LEU A 492 -33.13 -3.42 4.88
C LEU A 492 -31.71 -3.60 4.31
N LEU A 493 -31.08 -2.47 3.98
CA LEU A 493 -29.64 -2.38 3.77
C LEU A 493 -28.97 -2.48 5.16
N SER A 494 -28.65 -3.69 5.63
CA SER A 494 -27.96 -3.84 6.91
C SER A 494 -26.46 -3.71 6.69
N LEU A 495 -25.94 -2.52 6.95
CA LEU A 495 -24.55 -2.39 7.37
C LEU A 495 -24.47 -2.99 8.77
N GLU A 496 -23.74 -4.09 8.96
CA GLU A 496 -23.40 -4.58 10.31
C GLU A 496 -22.84 -3.38 11.08
N ARG A 497 -23.55 -3.01 12.16
CA ARG A 497 -23.42 -1.78 12.95
C ARG A 497 -22.06 -1.08 12.79
N MET A 498 -21.98 -0.12 11.86
CA MET A 498 -20.97 0.93 11.94
C MET A 498 -21.24 1.70 13.22
N SER A 499 -20.47 1.43 14.26
CA SER A 499 -20.51 2.26 15.46
C SER A 499 -20.07 3.67 15.05
N LEU A 500 -21.04 4.58 14.97
CA LEU A 500 -20.84 5.99 14.56
C LEU A 500 -19.89 6.76 15.51
N GLN A 501 -19.42 6.14 16.60
CA GLN A 501 -18.43 6.65 17.57
C GLN A 501 -17.02 6.04 17.44
N GLN A 502 -16.74 5.08 16.55
CA GLN A 502 -15.36 4.66 16.22
C GLN A 502 -14.56 5.74 15.45
N TYR A 503 -15.22 6.87 15.18
CA TYR A 503 -14.72 8.12 14.61
C TYR A 503 -14.25 9.03 15.77
N ARG A 504 -13.03 9.58 15.84
CA ARG A 504 -12.17 10.06 14.76
C ARG A 504 -10.70 10.00 15.20
N PRO A 505 -9.87 9.20 14.51
CA PRO A 505 -8.65 9.78 13.96
C PRO A 505 -8.88 10.01 12.48
N ARG A 506 -8.76 11.27 12.06
CA ARG A 506 -8.70 11.60 10.63
C ARG A 506 -7.24 11.37 10.22
N THR A 507 -6.95 10.34 9.45
CA THR A 507 -5.60 10.14 8.92
C THR A 507 -5.39 11.06 7.73
N LEU A 508 -4.22 11.68 7.67
CA LEU A 508 -3.77 12.52 6.56
C LEU A 508 -2.40 12.00 6.12
N CYS A 509 -2.27 11.68 4.84
CA CYS A 509 -0.98 11.43 4.22
C CYS A 509 -0.59 12.64 3.38
N TRP A 510 0.69 12.99 3.42
CA TRP A 510 1.20 14.08 2.61
C TRP A 510 2.65 13.85 2.21
N GLU A 511 3.03 14.59 1.19
CA GLU A 511 4.37 14.73 0.68
C GLU A 511 4.68 16.22 0.59
N ASN A 512 5.92 16.58 0.87
CA ASN A 512 6.38 17.96 0.90
C ASN A 512 7.76 18.09 0.25
N ILE A 513 7.88 18.97 -0.73
CA ILE A 513 9.16 19.38 -1.31
C ILE A 513 9.77 20.43 -0.39
N SER A 514 10.73 20.01 0.43
CA SER A 514 11.41 20.91 1.35
C SER A 514 12.63 21.51 0.68
N ALA A 515 12.54 22.80 0.33
CA ALA A 515 13.72 23.59 0.02
C ALA A 515 14.67 23.53 1.23
N ASN A 516 15.95 23.23 0.99
CA ASN A 516 17.03 23.29 1.97
C ASN A 516 17.13 22.14 2.99
N TYR A 517 16.38 21.05 2.83
CA TYR A 517 16.46 19.93 3.78
C TYR A 517 17.77 19.13 3.59
N GLY A 518 18.73 19.43 4.46
CA GLY A 518 20.04 18.82 4.43
C GLY A 518 21.13 19.62 3.73
N GLN A 519 20.98 20.93 3.66
CA GLN A 519 22.01 21.86 3.14
C GLN A 519 23.32 21.88 3.93
N ASP A 520 23.33 21.37 5.16
CA ASP A 520 24.56 21.18 5.91
C ASP A 520 25.39 20.09 5.23
N SER A 521 26.44 20.49 4.50
CA SER A 521 27.36 19.55 3.87
C SER A 521 28.03 18.70 4.95
N CYS A 522 27.54 17.49 5.16
CA CYS A 522 28.15 16.50 6.03
C CYS A 522 28.74 15.37 5.20
N ALA A 523 29.89 14.83 5.62
CA ALA A 523 30.41 13.61 5.06
C ALA A 523 29.39 12.48 5.26
N LEU A 524 29.16 11.65 4.24
CA LEU A 524 28.23 10.53 4.37
C LEU A 524 28.77 9.50 5.38
N PRO A 525 27.89 8.87 6.18
CA PRO A 525 28.28 7.73 7.01
C PRO A 525 28.86 6.60 6.15
N MET A 526 29.80 5.82 6.70
CA MET A 526 30.51 4.77 5.98
C MET A 526 30.54 3.45 6.76
N LEU A 527 30.13 2.36 6.11
CA LEU A 527 30.30 0.99 6.60
C LEU A 527 31.68 0.47 6.24
N GLN A 528 32.38 -0.06 7.22
CA GLN A 528 33.64 -0.76 7.04
C GLN A 528 33.42 -2.26 7.16
N PHE A 529 33.85 -3.00 6.14
CA PHE A 529 33.81 -4.45 6.13
C PHE A 529 35.12 -5.02 6.68
N THR A 530 35.00 -6.08 7.48
CA THR A 530 36.12 -6.82 8.06
C THR A 530 35.90 -8.32 7.83
N SER A 531 36.91 -9.13 8.09
CA SER A 531 36.78 -10.59 8.02
C SER A 531 35.79 -11.19 9.03
N ARG A 532 35.35 -10.41 10.03
CA ARG A 532 34.41 -10.83 11.09
C ARG A 532 33.00 -10.27 10.92
N GLY A 533 32.75 -9.43 9.90
CA GLY A 533 31.46 -8.78 9.69
C GLY A 533 31.63 -7.35 9.19
N PHE A 534 30.75 -6.44 9.62
CA PHE A 534 30.78 -5.04 9.25
C PHE A 534 30.54 -4.17 10.49
N ASP A 535 31.04 -2.94 10.44
CA ASP A 535 30.75 -1.93 11.46
C ASP A 535 30.63 -0.55 10.83
N LEU A 536 29.89 0.34 11.49
CA LEU A 536 29.76 1.73 11.08
C LEU A 536 30.97 2.52 11.59
N ARG A 537 31.71 3.19 10.70
CA ARG A 537 32.78 4.09 11.12
C ARG A 537 32.19 5.20 12.00
N PRO A 538 32.86 5.57 13.11
CA PRO A 538 32.40 6.64 13.98
C PRO A 538 32.06 7.89 13.18
N TRP A 539 30.82 8.35 13.31
CA TRP A 539 30.29 9.43 12.50
C TRP A 539 29.75 10.55 13.39
N PRO A 540 30.34 11.77 13.36
CA PRO A 540 29.88 12.88 14.18
C PRO A 540 28.56 13.44 13.65
N LEU A 541 27.58 13.61 14.54
CA LEU A 541 26.31 14.26 14.21
C LEU A 541 26.55 15.73 13.80
N PRO A 542 25.95 16.18 12.69
CA PRO A 542 25.94 17.58 12.30
C PRO A 542 25.33 18.48 13.39
N GLU A 543 25.74 19.75 13.41
CA GLU A 543 25.32 20.68 14.47
C GLU A 543 23.80 20.83 14.56
N ALA A 544 23.11 20.90 13.42
CA ALA A 544 21.65 20.97 13.35
C ALA A 544 20.94 19.75 13.96
N LYS A 545 21.66 18.65 14.15
CA LYS A 545 21.16 17.33 14.59
C LYS A 545 21.79 16.85 15.90
N LYS A 546 22.45 17.72 16.67
CA LYS A 546 23.03 17.37 17.99
C LYS A 546 22.00 16.87 19.02
N ASN A 547 20.72 17.18 18.84
CA ASN A 547 19.63 16.81 19.76
C ASN A 547 19.01 15.43 19.47
N ILE A 548 19.54 14.68 18.50
CA ILE A 548 19.01 13.36 18.14
C ILE A 548 19.24 12.36 19.26
N GLN A 549 18.20 11.61 19.60
CA GLN A 549 18.20 10.69 20.75
C GLN A 549 18.41 9.23 20.35
N ARG A 550 18.12 8.88 19.09
CA ARG A 550 18.10 7.50 18.59
C ARG A 550 18.60 7.48 17.15
N ALA A 551 19.39 6.46 16.82
CA ALA A 551 19.89 6.21 15.48
C ALA A 551 19.77 4.71 15.18
N VAL A 552 19.48 4.41 13.92
CA VAL A 552 19.22 3.05 13.45
C VAL A 552 19.88 2.87 12.09
N LEU A 553 20.63 1.78 11.93
CA LEU A 553 21.12 1.35 10.63
C LEU A 553 20.07 0.43 9.99
N ALA A 554 19.45 0.91 8.93
CA ALA A 554 18.56 0.12 8.08
C ALA A 554 19.38 -0.50 6.94
N LEU A 555 19.42 -1.81 6.89
CA LEU A 555 20.04 -2.64 5.85
C LEU A 555 18.93 -3.35 5.07
N PRO A 556 19.22 -3.84 3.84
CA PRO A 556 18.19 -4.47 2.99
C PRO A 556 17.36 -5.56 3.68
N ALA A 557 17.96 -6.33 4.60
CA ALA A 557 17.28 -7.42 5.31
C ALA A 557 17.24 -7.26 6.84
N ALA A 558 17.81 -6.20 7.40
CA ALA A 558 17.91 -6.03 8.86
C ALA A 558 17.82 -4.56 9.28
N VAL A 559 17.35 -4.33 10.50
CA VAL A 559 17.32 -3.00 11.11
C VAL A 559 18.00 -3.10 12.47
N MET A 560 19.07 -2.34 12.66
CA MET A 560 19.98 -2.45 13.79
C MET A 560 20.07 -1.12 14.55
N PRO A 561 19.70 -1.07 15.84
CA PRO A 561 19.91 0.11 16.68
C PRO A 561 21.40 0.45 16.83
N LEU A 562 21.72 1.74 16.80
CA LEU A 562 23.07 2.28 16.97
C LEU A 562 23.18 3.06 18.27
N ARG A 563 24.39 3.17 18.81
CA ARG A 563 24.67 4.02 19.98
C ARG A 563 25.06 5.42 19.56
N ILE A 564 24.60 6.40 20.34
CA ILE A 564 24.98 7.81 20.21
C ILE A 564 25.69 8.21 21.50
N GLU A 565 26.98 8.51 21.41
CA GLU A 565 27.81 8.93 22.55
C GLU A 565 28.46 10.26 22.22
N ASN A 566 28.24 11.29 23.06
CA ASN A 566 28.82 12.63 22.90
C ASN A 566 28.61 13.26 21.50
N GLY A 567 27.45 13.00 20.88
CA GLY A 567 27.15 13.49 19.53
C GLY A 567 27.85 12.74 18.40
N VAL A 568 28.45 11.58 18.68
CA VAL A 568 29.04 10.68 17.68
C VAL A 568 28.24 9.38 17.66
N ILE A 569 27.87 8.94 16.46
CA ILE A 569 27.25 7.63 16.27
C ILE A 569 28.37 6.61 16.18
N THR A 570 28.35 5.64 17.09
CA THR A 570 29.39 4.62 17.24
C THR A 570 28.79 3.24 17.29
N GLY A 571 29.24 2.36 16.40
CA GLY A 571 29.06 0.91 16.51
C GLY A 571 27.62 0.38 16.52
N LEU A 572 27.49 -0.91 16.24
CA LEU A 572 26.27 -1.67 16.50
C LEU A 572 26.09 -1.82 18.02
N SER A 573 24.92 -1.49 18.58
CA SER A 573 24.65 -1.74 19.99
C SER A 573 24.53 -3.25 20.23
N PRO A 574 25.38 -3.89 21.05
CA PRO A 574 25.09 -5.23 21.56
C PRO A 574 24.01 -5.10 22.63
N ASP A 575 22.75 -4.91 22.25
CA ASP A 575 21.67 -4.85 23.23
C ASP A 575 21.24 -6.27 23.59
N SER A 576 21.84 -6.77 24.68
CA SER A 576 21.26 -7.81 25.54
C SER A 576 20.18 -7.25 26.48
N GLY A 577 19.81 -5.97 26.33
CA GLY A 577 18.77 -5.30 27.12
C GLY A 577 17.40 -5.38 26.45
N VAL A 578 16.34 -5.48 27.24
CA VAL A 578 14.96 -5.37 26.75
C VAL A 578 14.66 -3.91 26.50
N GLU A 579 14.52 -3.51 25.24
CA GLU A 579 14.03 -2.18 24.86
C GLU A 579 12.57 -2.03 25.32
N ALA A 580 12.28 -0.93 26.02
CA ALA A 580 10.98 -0.70 26.66
C ALA A 580 10.20 0.45 26.02
N ASP A 581 10.83 1.23 25.14
CA ASP A 581 10.16 2.28 24.38
C ASP A 581 9.34 1.66 23.24
N VAL A 582 8.05 1.47 23.50
CA VAL A 582 7.08 0.91 22.54
C VAL A 582 6.96 1.76 21.27
N ALA A 583 7.13 3.08 21.35
CA ALA A 583 7.07 3.96 20.19
C ALA A 583 8.31 3.76 19.30
N PHE A 584 9.49 3.63 19.91
CA PHE A 584 10.71 3.31 19.19
C PHE A 584 10.65 1.91 18.56
N LEU A 585 10.17 0.88 19.29
CA LEU A 585 9.98 -0.47 18.73
C LEU A 585 9.02 -0.46 17.53
N SER A 586 7.92 0.28 17.62
CA SER A 586 6.96 0.42 16.51
C SER A 586 7.58 1.16 15.32
N ALA A 587 8.40 2.18 15.58
CA ALA A 587 9.14 2.88 14.54
C ALA A 587 10.19 1.98 13.86
N LEU A 588 10.84 1.06 14.59
CA LEU A 588 11.72 0.06 13.99
C LEU A 588 10.94 -0.85 13.03
N ASP A 589 9.74 -1.29 13.40
CA ASP A 589 8.88 -2.05 12.49
C ASP A 589 8.46 -1.24 11.27
N CYS A 590 8.15 0.05 11.46
CA CYS A 590 7.91 0.96 10.35
C CYS A 590 9.11 1.01 9.39
N ILE A 591 10.33 1.21 9.89
CA ILE A 591 11.56 1.25 9.08
C ILE A 591 11.81 -0.10 8.38
N ARG A 592 11.57 -1.23 9.06
CA ARG A 592 11.67 -2.58 8.45
C ARG A 592 10.71 -2.72 7.28
N THR A 593 9.47 -2.24 7.41
CA THR A 593 8.47 -2.34 6.34
C THR A 593 8.78 -1.47 5.12
N MET A 594 9.63 -0.43 5.26
CA MET A 594 10.06 0.41 4.14
C MET A 594 10.98 -0.33 3.15
N ARG A 595 11.62 -1.44 3.55
CA ARG A 595 12.54 -2.25 2.72
C ARG A 595 13.50 -1.40 1.88
N LEU A 596 14.27 -0.55 2.57
CA LEU A 596 15.19 0.36 1.91
C LEU A 596 16.23 -0.44 1.09
N PRO A 597 16.34 -0.20 -0.23
CA PRO A 597 17.19 -1.02 -1.12
C PRO A 597 18.69 -0.77 -0.89
N HIS A 598 19.02 0.33 -0.22
CA HIS A 598 20.40 0.71 0.12
C HIS A 598 20.56 0.81 1.64
N PRO A 599 21.75 0.45 2.17
CA PRO A 599 22.15 0.77 3.53
C PRO A 599 21.88 2.24 3.83
N THR A 600 21.07 2.49 4.85
CA THR A 600 20.57 3.82 5.20
C THR A 600 20.67 4.01 6.70
N LEU A 601 21.23 5.14 7.10
CA LEU A 601 21.25 5.58 8.48
C LEU A 601 19.97 6.38 8.72
N CYS A 602 19.11 5.87 9.59
CA CYS A 602 17.89 6.54 10.02
C CYS A 602 18.13 7.21 11.37
N LEU A 603 18.01 8.53 11.42
CA LEU A 603 18.07 9.29 12.66
C LEU A 603 16.65 9.64 13.10
N ILE A 604 16.35 9.40 14.37
CA ILE A 604 14.99 9.48 14.88
C ILE A 604 14.89 10.62 15.88
N THR A 605 13.98 11.55 15.61
CA THR A 605 13.77 12.76 16.41
C THR A 605 12.29 12.91 16.79
N PRO A 606 11.93 12.76 18.09
CA PRO A 606 10.62 13.20 18.55
C PRO A 606 10.58 14.73 18.62
N ILE A 607 9.64 15.35 17.91
CA ILE A 607 9.47 16.79 17.84
C ILE A 607 8.09 17.13 18.39
N GLN A 608 8.05 17.96 19.44
CA GLN A 608 6.80 18.52 19.94
C GLN A 608 6.72 20.00 19.59
N MET A 609 5.58 20.44 19.06
CA MET A 609 5.35 21.81 18.62
C MET A 609 4.03 22.34 19.19
N PRO A 610 3.98 23.61 19.62
CA PRO A 610 2.72 24.22 20.06
C PRO A 610 1.70 24.39 18.93
N ALA A 611 2.19 24.51 17.69
CA ALA A 611 1.39 24.51 16.47
C ALA A 611 2.14 23.72 15.38
N TRP A 612 1.40 22.93 14.60
CA TRP A 612 1.95 22.23 13.43
C TRP A 612 2.54 23.23 12.43
N LYS A 613 3.75 22.96 11.90
CA LYS A 613 4.49 23.91 11.07
C LYS A 613 4.60 23.56 9.59
N GLU A 614 4.37 22.31 9.19
CA GLU A 614 4.52 21.93 7.77
C GLU A 614 3.41 22.47 6.89
N PHE A 615 2.22 22.59 7.45
CA PHE A 615 1.04 23.19 6.84
C PHE A 615 0.11 23.72 7.93
N THR A 616 -0.86 24.53 7.55
CA THR A 616 -1.79 25.13 8.51
C THR A 616 -2.95 24.16 8.78
N ILE A 617 -3.19 23.88 10.05
CA ILE A 617 -4.34 23.10 10.52
C ILE A 617 -5.14 23.98 11.48
N GLN A 618 -6.38 24.27 11.13
CA GLN A 618 -7.28 25.12 11.93
C GLN A 618 -8.63 24.45 12.15
N ASP A 619 -9.26 24.76 13.27
CA ASP A 619 -10.65 24.41 13.57
C ASP A 619 -11.35 25.68 14.07
N GLY A 620 -11.94 26.44 13.14
CA GLY A 620 -12.38 27.81 13.41
C GLY A 620 -11.19 28.72 13.76
N GLY A 621 -11.19 29.27 14.97
CA GLY A 621 -10.08 30.09 15.49
C GLY A 621 -8.97 29.32 16.21
N ASN A 622 -9.10 27.99 16.37
CA ASN A 622 -8.17 27.18 17.15
C ASN A 622 -7.14 26.47 16.25
N THR A 623 -5.91 26.31 16.74
CA THR A 623 -4.83 25.56 16.07
C THR A 623 -4.57 24.22 16.73
N PHE A 624 -4.05 23.25 15.96
CA PHE A 624 -3.63 21.95 16.49
C PHE A 624 -2.17 22.00 16.95
N SER A 625 -1.90 21.47 18.14
CA SER A 625 -0.53 21.17 18.56
C SER A 625 0.05 20.06 17.68
N GLY A 626 1.37 20.00 17.55
CA GLY A 626 2.07 19.00 16.76
C GLY A 626 2.88 18.06 17.61
N TYR A 627 2.80 16.76 17.33
CA TYR A 627 3.76 15.77 17.81
C TYR A 627 4.22 14.92 16.63
N ASP A 628 5.49 15.03 16.25
CA ASP A 628 6.06 14.33 15.10
C ASP A 628 7.16 13.38 15.57
N TYR A 629 7.13 12.17 15.03
CA TYR A 629 8.23 11.23 15.14
C TYR A 629 8.98 11.22 13.81
N HIS A 630 9.97 12.10 13.70
CA HIS A 630 10.66 12.40 12.45
C HIS A 630 11.81 11.42 12.19
N LEU A 631 11.85 10.85 10.98
CA LEU A 631 12.86 9.93 10.48
C LEU A 631 13.71 10.62 9.41
N ASP A 632 14.93 11.03 9.76
CA ASP A 632 15.91 11.54 8.79
C ASP A 632 16.66 10.35 8.17
N LEU A 633 16.51 10.13 6.87
CA LEU A 633 17.16 9.05 6.14
C LEU A 633 18.43 9.58 5.43
N LEU A 634 19.59 9.03 5.79
CA LEU A 634 20.86 9.34 5.13
C LEU A 634 21.40 8.10 4.41
N PRO A 635 21.84 8.21 3.14
CA PRO A 635 22.51 7.11 2.47
C PRO A 635 23.85 6.80 3.16
N VAL A 636 24.15 5.50 3.29
CA VAL A 636 25.40 5.03 3.88
C VAL A 636 26.30 4.49 2.77
N SER A 637 27.53 4.99 2.72
CA SER A 637 28.55 4.50 1.81
C SER A 637 29.14 3.17 2.29
N CYS A 638 29.47 2.28 1.36
CA CYS A 638 30.17 1.03 1.65
C CYS A 638 31.66 1.22 1.36
N GLY A 639 32.52 0.94 2.34
CA GLY A 639 33.96 0.97 2.19
C GLY A 639 34.52 -0.26 1.44
N GLU A 640 35.84 -0.34 1.36
CA GLU A 640 36.54 -1.45 0.69
C GLU A 640 36.22 -2.82 1.32
N LEU A 641 36.07 -3.82 0.47
CA LEU A 641 35.85 -5.20 0.86
C LEU A 641 37.17 -5.93 1.12
N PRO A 642 37.24 -6.84 2.12
CA PRO A 642 38.42 -7.67 2.33
C PRO A 642 38.60 -8.71 1.21
N GLU A 643 39.83 -9.18 1.00
CA GLU A 643 40.17 -10.21 -0.01
C GLU A 643 39.36 -11.50 0.11
N LYS A 644 39.07 -11.92 1.36
CA LYS A 644 38.11 -12.99 1.66
C LYS A 644 36.88 -12.36 2.30
N PHE A 645 35.78 -12.43 1.58
CA PHE A 645 34.53 -11.80 1.97
C PHE A 645 33.40 -12.83 2.08
N THR A 646 32.63 -12.69 3.15
CA THR A 646 31.37 -13.40 3.34
C THR A 646 30.29 -12.33 3.44
N LEU A 647 29.30 -12.39 2.55
CA LEU A 647 28.22 -11.41 2.54
C LEU A 647 27.42 -11.57 3.84
N PRO A 648 27.35 -10.54 4.70
CA PRO A 648 26.58 -10.64 5.93
C PRO A 648 25.10 -10.81 5.59
N PRO A 649 24.34 -11.64 6.34
CA PRO A 649 22.92 -11.92 6.04
C PRO A 649 22.05 -10.66 5.94
N ALA A 650 22.41 -9.58 6.65
CA ALA A 650 21.72 -8.30 6.61
C ALA A 650 21.68 -7.63 5.22
N PHE A 651 22.52 -8.07 4.27
CA PHE A 651 22.58 -7.59 2.88
C PHE A 651 21.89 -8.53 1.88
N CYS A 652 21.20 -9.58 2.37
CA CYS A 652 20.49 -10.57 1.57
C CYS A 652 18.97 -10.45 1.85
N SER A 653 18.22 -9.77 1.00
CA SER A 653 16.77 -9.60 1.18
C SER A 653 15.96 -10.67 0.45
N LEU A 654 14.77 -10.96 0.98
CA LEU A 654 13.82 -11.89 0.37
C LEU A 654 12.91 -11.17 -0.64
N ASP A 655 12.88 -11.67 -1.87
CA ASP A 655 11.86 -11.34 -2.86
C ASP A 655 11.00 -12.58 -3.10
N ILE A 656 9.79 -12.61 -2.54
CA ILE A 656 8.92 -13.77 -2.69
C ILE A 656 8.08 -13.58 -3.96
N PRO A 657 8.17 -14.49 -4.96
CA PRO A 657 7.39 -14.38 -6.20
C PRO A 657 5.90 -14.24 -5.93
N SER A 658 5.19 -13.44 -6.73
CA SER A 658 3.76 -13.15 -6.54
C SER A 658 2.89 -14.41 -6.44
N ARG A 659 3.25 -15.47 -7.19
CA ARG A 659 2.55 -16.76 -7.23
C ARG A 659 2.97 -17.77 -6.16
N SER A 660 3.92 -17.42 -5.29
CA SER A 660 4.40 -18.33 -4.25
C SER A 660 3.41 -18.37 -3.08
N LEU A 661 3.09 -19.57 -2.59
CA LEU A 661 2.30 -19.77 -1.36
C LEU A 661 2.93 -19.06 -0.15
N LEU A 662 4.25 -18.85 -0.17
CA LEU A 662 4.95 -18.10 0.87
C LEU A 662 4.52 -16.63 0.92
N ARG A 663 4.11 -16.04 -0.21
CA ARG A 663 3.73 -14.62 -0.29
C ARG A 663 2.47 -14.33 0.53
N GLN A 664 1.49 -15.21 0.46
CA GLN A 664 0.25 -15.13 1.25
C GLN A 664 0.53 -15.19 2.76
N ASN A 665 1.65 -15.81 3.11
CA ASN A 665 2.06 -16.09 4.48
C ASN A 665 3.30 -15.27 4.90
N TYR A 666 3.67 -14.22 4.15
CA TYR A 666 4.76 -13.32 4.53
C TYR A 666 4.22 -11.90 4.62
N LYS A 667 4.06 -11.40 5.85
CA LYS A 667 3.37 -10.15 6.19
C LYS A 667 4.26 -9.30 7.09
N CYS A 668 4.38 -8.01 6.78
CA CYS A 668 5.15 -7.04 7.59
C CYS A 668 6.62 -7.45 7.84
N GLY A 669 7.23 -8.22 6.93
CA GLY A 669 8.61 -8.69 7.08
C GLY A 669 8.76 -10.01 7.85
N GLU A 670 7.64 -10.59 8.31
CA GLU A 670 7.61 -11.85 9.05
C GLU A 670 6.77 -12.91 8.36
N PHE A 671 7.10 -14.18 8.60
CA PHE A 671 6.30 -15.30 8.12
C PHE A 671 5.19 -15.66 9.11
N THR A 672 3.98 -15.89 8.61
CA THR A 672 2.82 -16.39 9.34
C THR A 672 2.67 -17.90 9.19
N ALA A 673 1.75 -18.48 9.96
CA ALA A 673 1.48 -19.93 9.93
C ALA A 673 0.92 -20.39 8.57
N VAL A 674 1.35 -21.56 8.12
CA VAL A 674 0.94 -22.20 6.86
C VAL A 674 0.22 -23.53 7.16
N PHE A 675 -0.89 -23.79 6.49
CA PHE A 675 -1.62 -25.05 6.58
C PHE A 675 -1.24 -25.97 5.41
N LEU A 676 -0.88 -27.21 5.73
CA LEU A 676 -0.63 -28.25 4.72
C LEU A 676 -1.65 -29.37 4.83
N GLN A 677 -2.08 -29.87 3.68
CA GLN A 677 -2.84 -31.11 3.62
C GLN A 677 -1.91 -32.30 3.87
N GLU A 678 -2.40 -33.36 4.51
CA GLU A 678 -1.63 -34.60 4.62
C GLU A 678 -1.33 -35.17 3.23
N HIS A 679 -0.13 -35.75 3.08
CA HIS A 679 0.42 -36.19 1.80
C HIS A 679 0.61 -35.10 0.72
N SER A 680 0.49 -33.82 1.08
CA SER A 680 0.86 -32.75 0.15
C SER A 680 2.38 -32.69 -0.03
N ASN A 681 2.80 -32.41 -1.27
CA ASN A 681 4.17 -32.11 -1.63
C ASN A 681 4.16 -30.78 -2.38
N VAL A 682 4.56 -29.71 -1.69
CA VAL A 682 4.45 -28.35 -2.18
C VAL A 682 5.84 -27.81 -2.46
N LEU A 683 6.06 -27.35 -3.69
CA LEU A 683 7.28 -26.66 -4.09
C LEU A 683 7.06 -25.15 -4.01
N MET A 684 7.92 -24.45 -3.28
CA MET A 684 7.84 -23.02 -3.04
C MET A 684 9.13 -22.35 -3.55
N PRO A 685 9.11 -21.67 -4.70
CA PRO A 685 10.27 -20.91 -5.15
C PRO A 685 10.46 -19.69 -4.26
N ILE A 686 11.71 -19.45 -3.87
CA ILE A 686 12.18 -18.33 -3.05
C ILE A 686 13.30 -17.65 -3.81
N ASP A 687 13.14 -16.36 -3.99
CA ASP A 687 14.03 -15.51 -4.73
C ASP A 687 14.76 -14.61 -3.70
N PHE A 688 16.09 -14.52 -3.81
CA PHE A 688 16.92 -13.77 -2.87
C PHE A 688 17.66 -12.67 -3.63
N ASP A 689 17.45 -11.43 -3.21
CA ASP A 689 18.14 -10.26 -3.74
C ASP A 689 19.37 -9.96 -2.88
N LEU A 690 20.50 -9.78 -3.55
CA LEU A 690 21.78 -9.51 -2.94
C LEU A 690 22.16 -8.05 -3.16
N TYR A 691 22.56 -7.38 -2.08
CA TYR A 691 23.07 -6.03 -2.22
C TYR A 691 24.38 -6.04 -3.03
N PRO A 692 24.53 -5.20 -4.08
CA PRO A 692 25.64 -5.26 -5.02
C PRO A 692 26.95 -4.69 -4.45
N LEU A 693 27.55 -5.36 -3.46
CA LEU A 693 28.88 -5.01 -2.94
C LEU A 693 30.01 -5.54 -3.84
N ALA A 694 29.80 -6.67 -4.50
CA ALA A 694 30.77 -7.34 -5.36
C ALA A 694 30.07 -8.09 -6.50
N ASP A 695 30.85 -8.62 -7.44
CA ASP A 695 30.35 -9.61 -8.41
C ASP A 695 30.23 -10.98 -7.73
N TYR A 696 29.00 -11.46 -7.58
CA TYR A 696 28.68 -12.74 -6.94
C TYR A 696 28.54 -13.90 -7.93
N SER A 697 28.76 -13.67 -9.23
CA SER A 697 28.61 -14.71 -10.26
C SER A 697 29.52 -15.93 -10.05
N GLN A 698 30.63 -15.75 -9.34
CA GLN A 698 31.62 -16.78 -9.03
C GLN A 698 31.58 -17.26 -7.56
N CYS A 699 30.50 -17.02 -6.82
CA CYS A 699 30.39 -17.47 -5.44
C CYS A 699 30.63 -18.98 -5.33
N LYS A 700 31.43 -19.41 -4.35
CA LYS A 700 31.86 -20.82 -4.20
C LYS A 700 30.92 -21.63 -3.31
N ARG A 701 30.31 -20.95 -2.34
CA ARG A 701 29.46 -21.60 -1.34
C ARG A 701 28.32 -20.68 -0.92
N ILE A 702 27.14 -21.27 -0.83
CA ILE A 702 25.92 -20.64 -0.34
C ILE A 702 25.40 -21.48 0.81
N SER A 703 25.08 -20.88 1.95
CA SER A 703 24.35 -21.56 3.01
C SER A 703 23.05 -20.86 3.32
N ILE A 704 21.97 -21.62 3.38
CA ILE A 704 20.64 -21.15 3.72
C ILE A 704 20.26 -21.78 5.05
N GLU A 705 19.99 -20.95 6.05
CA GLU A 705 19.45 -21.37 7.33
C GLU A 705 17.96 -21.05 7.37
N LEU A 706 17.14 -22.06 7.68
CA LEU A 706 15.71 -21.90 7.91
C LEU A 706 15.45 -21.98 9.41
N ASP A 707 14.88 -20.95 10.00
CA ASP A 707 14.28 -21.10 11.33
C ASP A 707 12.82 -21.51 11.14
N VAL A 708 12.43 -22.67 11.66
CA VAL A 708 11.12 -23.27 11.44
C VAL A 708 10.56 -23.82 12.74
N SER A 709 9.35 -23.40 13.07
CA SER A 709 8.50 -24.00 14.09
C SER A 709 7.56 -25.03 13.45
N ASN A 710 7.81 -26.30 13.71
CA ASN A 710 7.00 -27.43 13.26
C ASN A 710 6.41 -28.18 14.47
N PRO A 711 5.42 -27.59 15.16
CA PRO A 711 4.89 -28.16 16.42
C PRO A 711 4.25 -29.55 16.22
N SER A 712 3.83 -29.86 15.00
CA SER A 712 3.23 -31.16 14.66
C SER A 712 4.26 -32.27 14.40
N GLY A 713 5.50 -31.91 14.06
CA GLY A 713 6.52 -32.86 13.59
C GLY A 713 6.20 -33.58 12.27
N LYS A 714 5.07 -33.26 11.61
CA LYS A 714 4.56 -33.97 10.42
C LYS A 714 4.99 -33.36 9.08
N ALA A 715 5.69 -32.23 9.09
CA ALA A 715 6.22 -31.59 7.88
C ALA A 715 7.73 -31.84 7.72
N ASN A 716 8.15 -32.18 6.50
CA ASN A 716 9.54 -32.31 6.08
C ASN A 716 9.92 -31.14 5.16
N PHE A 717 11.13 -30.62 5.34
CA PHE A 717 11.68 -29.50 4.59
C PHE A 717 12.92 -29.94 3.81
N GLU A 718 12.91 -29.70 2.51
CA GLU A 718 14.02 -29.92 1.59
C GLU A 718 14.27 -28.63 0.81
N LEU A 719 15.53 -28.28 0.60
CA LEU A 719 15.94 -27.09 -0.16
C LEU A 719 16.84 -27.52 -1.32
N GLU A 720 16.57 -26.98 -2.49
CA GLU A 720 17.43 -27.10 -3.68
C GLU A 720 17.76 -25.69 -4.19
N LEU A 721 19.00 -25.45 -4.58
CA LEU A 721 19.34 -24.22 -5.31
C LEU A 721 19.04 -24.39 -6.80
N GLN A 722 18.73 -23.30 -7.49
CA GLN A 722 18.53 -23.32 -8.94
C GLN A 722 19.60 -22.48 -9.63
N ASP A 723 20.30 -23.06 -10.60
CA ASP A 723 21.25 -22.33 -11.43
C ASP A 723 20.54 -21.44 -12.48
N LEU A 724 21.29 -20.56 -13.16
CA LEU A 724 20.71 -19.67 -14.18
C LEU A 724 20.13 -20.39 -15.40
N SER A 725 20.44 -21.68 -15.62
CA SER A 725 19.84 -22.52 -16.66
C SER A 725 18.54 -23.21 -16.22
N GLY A 726 18.19 -23.07 -14.93
CA GLY A 726 17.02 -23.66 -14.33
C GLY A 726 17.25 -25.04 -13.70
N LYS A 727 18.48 -25.55 -13.65
CA LYS A 727 18.81 -26.86 -13.10
C LYS A 727 18.95 -26.79 -11.58
N ALA A 728 18.39 -27.79 -10.90
CA ALA A 728 18.46 -27.90 -9.44
C ALA A 728 19.82 -28.45 -8.98
N LEU A 729 20.37 -27.84 -7.92
CA LEU A 729 21.57 -28.25 -7.20
C LEU A 729 21.15 -28.64 -5.77
N PRO A 730 21.29 -29.92 -5.38
CA PRO A 730 21.01 -30.37 -4.02
C PRO A 730 22.08 -29.85 -3.03
N PRO A 731 21.77 -29.81 -1.73
CA PRO A 731 22.72 -29.40 -0.69
C PRO A 731 23.88 -30.39 -0.61
N ALA A 732 25.10 -29.89 -0.51
CA ALA A 732 26.31 -30.68 -0.26
C ALA A 732 26.32 -31.24 1.18
N SER A 733 25.77 -30.49 2.14
CA SER A 733 25.58 -30.95 3.51
C SER A 733 24.40 -30.24 4.19
N ARG A 734 23.87 -30.87 5.25
CA ARG A 734 22.82 -30.31 6.10
C ARG A 734 23.22 -30.46 7.56
N HIS A 735 23.17 -29.35 8.30
CA HIS A 735 23.42 -29.30 9.73
C HIS A 735 22.21 -28.68 10.44
N GLY A 736 21.35 -29.51 11.04
CA GLY A 736 20.08 -29.06 11.59
C GLY A 736 19.20 -28.42 10.51
N ASN A 737 18.92 -27.13 10.68
CA ASN A 737 18.19 -26.33 9.69
C ASN A 737 19.08 -25.43 8.83
N THR A 738 20.38 -25.74 8.73
CA THR A 738 21.28 -25.08 7.78
C THR A 738 21.59 -26.02 6.62
N TRP A 739 21.30 -25.58 5.41
CA TRP A 739 21.64 -26.25 4.15
C TRP A 739 22.83 -25.56 3.52
N VAL A 740 23.86 -26.32 3.19
CA VAL A 740 25.09 -25.81 2.58
C VAL A 740 25.20 -26.35 1.16
N PHE A 741 25.44 -25.46 0.22
CA PHE A 741 25.62 -25.74 -1.19
C PHE A 741 27.02 -25.34 -1.64
N GLU A 742 27.71 -26.24 -2.31
CA GLU A 742 28.97 -25.95 -3.00
C GLU A 742 28.65 -25.77 -4.48
N THR A 743 28.92 -24.58 -5.02
CA THR A 743 28.46 -24.20 -6.37
C THR A 743 29.30 -24.82 -7.48
N ALA A 744 30.51 -25.29 -7.16
CA ALA A 744 31.48 -25.85 -8.11
C ALA A 744 31.71 -24.98 -9.38
N GLY A 745 31.55 -23.65 -9.25
CA GLY A 745 31.70 -22.71 -10.37
C GLY A 745 30.48 -22.60 -11.29
N LEU A 746 29.35 -23.22 -10.95
CA LEU A 746 28.09 -23.01 -11.66
C LEU A 746 27.55 -21.59 -11.38
N PRO A 747 27.00 -20.90 -12.39
CA PRO A 747 26.43 -19.57 -12.21
C PRO A 747 25.10 -19.69 -11.47
N MET A 748 25.14 -19.48 -10.15
CA MET A 748 23.95 -19.50 -9.28
C MET A 748 23.30 -18.11 -9.16
N VAL A 749 24.11 -17.06 -9.19
CA VAL A 749 23.67 -15.68 -9.02
C VAL A 749 23.67 -14.98 -10.36
N SER A 750 22.55 -14.31 -10.69
CA SER A 750 22.46 -13.45 -11.87
C SER A 750 23.29 -12.18 -11.65
N PRO A 751 24.32 -11.89 -12.45
CA PRO A 751 25.14 -10.69 -12.29
C PRO A 751 24.37 -9.40 -12.63
N GLN A 752 23.32 -9.49 -13.44
CA GLN A 752 22.49 -8.34 -13.82
C GLN A 752 21.48 -7.98 -12.74
N LEU A 753 20.93 -8.99 -12.06
CA LEU A 753 19.86 -8.83 -11.08
C LEU A 753 20.39 -8.92 -9.63
N ASN A 754 21.63 -9.37 -9.44
CA ASN A 754 22.20 -9.78 -8.14
C ASN A 754 21.25 -10.69 -7.36
N LYS A 755 20.69 -11.67 -8.08
CA LYS A 755 19.59 -12.50 -7.59
C LYS A 755 19.88 -13.96 -7.79
N PHE A 756 19.51 -14.78 -6.82
CA PHE A 756 19.50 -16.24 -6.97
C PHE A 756 18.20 -16.84 -6.47
N ARG A 757 17.92 -18.08 -6.89
CA ARG A 757 16.69 -18.79 -6.53
C ARG A 757 16.98 -20.07 -5.76
N ALA A 758 16.21 -20.30 -4.70
CA ALA A 758 16.10 -21.58 -4.04
C ALA A 758 14.66 -22.10 -4.15
N ASN A 759 14.51 -23.42 -4.16
CA ASN A 759 13.22 -24.09 -4.14
C ASN A 759 13.08 -24.82 -2.81
N LEU A 760 12.18 -24.32 -1.96
CA LEU A 760 11.79 -24.98 -0.72
C LEU A 760 10.68 -25.98 -1.02
N ARG A 761 10.99 -27.27 -0.90
CA ARG A 761 9.99 -28.33 -0.96
C ARG A 761 9.54 -28.66 0.46
N VAL A 762 8.23 -28.61 0.67
CA VAL A 762 7.60 -28.98 1.94
C VAL A 762 6.67 -30.15 1.69
N SER A 763 6.91 -31.26 2.40
CA SER A 763 6.09 -32.46 2.30
C SER A 763 5.45 -32.84 3.63
N GLY A 764 4.17 -33.21 3.61
CA GLY A 764 3.45 -33.72 4.78
C GLY A 764 3.57 -35.24 4.89
N THR A 765 4.09 -35.76 5.99
CA THR A 765 4.12 -37.19 6.27
C THR A 765 2.78 -37.65 6.82
N GLY A 766 2.05 -38.48 6.09
CA GLY A 766 0.93 -39.26 6.63
C GLY A 766 1.38 -40.69 6.92
N THR A 767 0.84 -41.30 7.96
CA THR A 767 1.06 -42.72 8.29
C THR A 767 0.46 -43.60 7.20
N PRO A 768 1.24 -44.46 6.52
CA PRO A 768 0.70 -45.38 5.54
C PRO A 768 -0.11 -46.47 6.27
N GLY A 769 -1.44 -46.42 6.21
CA GLY A 769 -2.29 -47.49 6.77
C GLY A 769 -3.72 -47.13 7.14
N ASP A 770 -4.08 -45.86 7.33
CA ASP A 770 -5.48 -45.50 7.66
C ASP A 770 -6.33 -45.37 6.39
N VAL A 771 -6.94 -46.48 6.01
CA VAL A 771 -7.93 -46.55 4.94
C VAL A 771 -9.28 -46.02 5.46
N ALA A 772 -9.68 -44.86 4.91
CA ALA A 772 -11.05 -44.43 4.69
C ALA A 772 -12.05 -44.55 5.88
N SER A 773 -12.07 -43.53 6.74
CA SER A 773 -13.33 -43.04 7.31
C SER A 773 -13.62 -41.66 6.71
N GLY A 774 -14.71 -41.55 5.94
CA GLY A 774 -15.12 -40.37 5.17
C GLY A 774 -15.55 -39.17 6.02
N THR A 775 -14.61 -38.58 6.76
CA THR A 775 -14.77 -37.28 7.43
C THR A 775 -13.55 -36.42 7.13
N LEU A 776 -13.78 -35.24 6.56
CA LEU A 776 -12.82 -34.13 6.46
C LEU A 776 -12.10 -33.92 7.80
N SER A 777 -10.88 -34.43 8.00
CA SER A 777 -9.93 -33.94 9.02
C SER A 777 -8.83 -34.97 9.29
N GLN A 778 -7.71 -34.87 8.57
CA GLN A 778 -6.40 -34.85 9.22
C GLN A 778 -5.55 -33.87 8.39
N ARG A 779 -5.58 -32.59 8.79
CA ARG A 779 -4.72 -31.53 8.25
C ARG A 779 -3.47 -31.49 9.11
N VAL A 780 -2.30 -31.20 8.53
CA VAL A 780 -1.17 -30.74 9.34
C VAL A 780 -1.60 -29.39 9.92
N ASN A 781 -1.89 -29.36 11.22
CA ASN A 781 -2.65 -28.27 11.83
C ASN A 781 -2.03 -26.90 11.58
N PHE A 782 -0.70 -26.76 11.58
CA PHE A 782 0.05 -25.62 11.04
C PHE A 782 1.56 -25.86 11.22
N TRP A 783 2.38 -25.17 10.43
CA TRP A 783 3.80 -24.95 10.69
C TRP A 783 4.11 -23.47 10.39
N LYS A 784 5.17 -22.92 10.98
CA LYS A 784 5.55 -21.50 10.85
C LYS A 784 7.03 -21.39 10.51
N ILE A 785 7.39 -20.70 9.44
CA ILE A 785 8.76 -20.21 9.24
C ILE A 785 8.93 -19.05 10.21
N LEU A 786 10.01 -19.03 10.98
CA LEU A 786 10.35 -17.91 11.86
C LEU A 786 11.32 -16.96 11.16
N ALA A 787 12.31 -17.47 10.43
CA ALA A 787 13.28 -16.69 9.68
C ALA A 787 13.93 -17.49 8.54
N LEU A 788 14.48 -16.79 7.55
CA LEU A 788 15.30 -17.36 6.47
C LEU A 788 16.59 -16.53 6.39
N ASN A 789 17.73 -17.14 6.68
CA ASN A 789 19.02 -16.48 6.59
C ASN A 789 19.82 -17.06 5.43
N VAL A 790 20.52 -16.19 4.69
CA VAL A 790 21.44 -16.61 3.64
C VAL A 790 22.82 -16.05 3.93
N THR A 791 23.82 -16.92 3.91
CA THR A 791 25.23 -16.55 3.99
C THR A 791 25.93 -16.98 2.71
N LEU A 792 26.65 -16.06 2.07
CA LEU A 792 27.42 -16.30 0.85
C LEU A 792 28.90 -16.24 1.11
N HIS A 793 29.67 -17.12 0.48
CA HIS A 793 31.13 -17.10 0.49
C HIS A 793 31.68 -17.00 -0.94
N ASN A 794 32.53 -16.00 -1.19
CA ASN A 794 33.28 -15.83 -2.43
C ASN A 794 34.53 -16.71 -2.50
#